data_AF-A0A8S1THR6-F1
#
_entry.id   AF-A0A8S1THR6-F1
#
_cell.length_a   1.000
_cell.length_b   1.000
_cell.length_c   1.000
_cell.angle_alpha   90.00
_cell.angle_beta   90.00
_cell.angle_gamma   90.00
#
_symmetry.space_group_name_H-M   'P 1'
#
loop_
_entity.id
_entity.type
_entity.pdbx_description
1 polymer ?
#
loop_
_entity_poly.entity_id
_entity_poly.type
_entity_poly.pdbx_seq_one_letter_code
_entity_poly.pdbx_strand_id
1 'polypeptide(L)'
;MNQQLKKLAVLLVSKKKDHTCLPILQQIRNQFPQHSYLIDDEYNNQPVDLVVTIGGDGTILHASRMFQQTATPPFVTFGKGTLGFMCIYSLRDQYEVLKNLQTPYNIELKKRIQGSLNGQYVYTALNDFFITKGNSIHVVCLDIYVNDTFVTQARGDGLIISTPTGSTAYCLSAGGPLIQNRVPCIALVPICPLSLSFRPLILPLDVKISIKMNANSRGEGVVICDGQVQYDFKRNDCFDITPSKNDVRCRTTVTPGFGLGHKIAENVKLEFQILIAKRLNYIQEKQNKIQNQLFIYYMSDSSSYFDIQGKGIWEQCENKLNEEDILYKGILQYLNKPTQFCLTQYELFRFKKNGELKKIELLTTSISLLNDNTILLQKNHKQVFLKSTPQNIKVWFEQIKNKCIQNNFRLDYDIGELIGQGQFANVYKITSKKNNQNYALKVFQKVALKNLNVDNVSVTKEIQIMRQLKHPGIIKIYEVYEDKEFICIVMELMQYSMKQQKKRHSEHQCAQIMLQLFMVLQYIHDHKIIHRDIKPDNILYKNQDTICICDFGLADYYNPMSVYQYQRCGTPGYVAPEVLRDQKYDFKVDVYSAGIILHTLLVGKQPFAAHSQNKVVQLNYQGKIDYAQVKASDLCLSFLKSVLSINPQVRPSAYEVLHHEWFIKTLGESNYFQLLNNNGQQVQPIQPISKEIQNFQAIQSMMDEEQDESSNSKIQIEIPQPTTQHRTNNNGYYQSSIPQQQQPQQQLQIAIDNIQEAIKQIKIKQQVRDLNYLTQMLHMQHKEMSGID
;
A
#
# COMPACT_ATOMS: atom_id res chain seq x y z
N MET A 1 22.02 7.74 -63.76
CA MET A 1 21.84 7.61 -62.29
C MET A 1 23.04 6.96 -61.57
N ASN A 2 23.80 6.04 -62.18
CA ASN A 2 24.97 5.39 -61.53
C ASN A 2 26.28 6.23 -61.41
N GLN A 3 26.30 7.49 -61.84
CA GLN A 3 27.50 8.36 -61.72
C GLN A 3 27.35 9.51 -60.72
N GLN A 4 26.16 9.75 -60.15
CA GLN A 4 25.95 10.82 -59.14
C GLN A 4 26.11 10.35 -57.68
N LEU A 5 26.31 9.05 -57.44
CA LEU A 5 26.54 8.48 -56.09
C LEU A 5 28.04 8.41 -55.71
N LYS A 6 28.90 9.21 -56.35
CA LYS A 6 30.37 9.03 -56.37
C LYS A 6 31.17 9.73 -55.26
N LYS A 7 30.56 10.21 -54.17
CA LYS A 7 31.27 10.80 -53.01
C LYS A 7 30.45 10.69 -51.71
N LEU A 8 30.17 9.48 -51.23
CA LEU A 8 29.54 9.26 -49.92
C LEU A 8 30.57 9.30 -48.75
N ALA A 9 30.51 10.31 -47.89
CA ALA A 9 31.19 10.29 -46.59
C ALA A 9 30.43 9.38 -45.61
N VAL A 10 31.12 8.38 -45.03
CA VAL A 10 30.51 7.38 -44.15
C VAL A 10 31.05 7.52 -42.73
N LEU A 11 30.15 7.69 -41.77
CA LEU A 11 30.48 7.72 -40.34
C LEU A 11 30.19 6.35 -39.72
N LEU A 12 31.23 5.72 -39.15
CA LEU A 12 31.12 4.47 -38.41
C LEU A 12 31.08 4.75 -36.91
N VAL A 13 29.96 4.41 -36.27
CA VAL A 13 29.75 4.60 -34.83
C VAL A 13 29.69 3.24 -34.12
N SER A 14 30.52 3.07 -33.10
CA SER A 14 30.51 1.87 -32.25
C SER A 14 31.03 2.18 -30.84
N LYS A 15 30.87 1.23 -29.91
CA LYS A 15 31.43 1.36 -28.56
C LYS A 15 32.96 1.35 -28.61
N LYS A 16 33.59 2.18 -27.77
CA LYS A 16 35.06 2.31 -27.68
C LYS A 16 35.74 0.95 -27.53
N LYS A 17 36.80 0.72 -28.33
CA LYS A 17 37.64 -0.49 -28.37
C LYS A 17 36.95 -1.77 -28.88
N ASP A 18 35.90 -1.65 -29.69
CA ASP A 18 35.25 -2.83 -30.27
C ASP A 18 35.96 -3.33 -31.54
N HIS A 19 36.77 -4.39 -31.39
CA HIS A 19 37.49 -5.04 -32.50
C HIS A 19 36.57 -5.62 -33.58
N THR A 20 35.27 -5.82 -33.32
CA THR A 20 34.32 -6.30 -34.35
C THR A 20 34.01 -5.27 -35.43
N CYS A 21 34.43 -4.01 -35.25
CA CYS A 21 34.23 -2.95 -36.23
C CYS A 21 35.22 -3.01 -37.39
N LEU A 22 36.41 -3.59 -37.17
CA LEU A 22 37.49 -3.59 -38.16
C LEU A 22 37.11 -4.33 -39.46
N PRO A 23 36.48 -5.52 -39.43
CA PRO A 23 36.05 -6.20 -40.66
C PRO A 23 34.97 -5.44 -41.42
N ILE A 24 34.00 -4.82 -40.72
CA ILE A 24 32.96 -3.99 -41.34
C ILE A 24 33.60 -2.76 -41.98
N LEU A 25 34.48 -2.06 -41.26
CA LEU A 25 35.18 -0.90 -41.79
C LEU A 25 36.00 -1.27 -43.04
N GLN A 26 36.70 -2.40 -43.02
CA GLN A 26 37.42 -2.93 -44.19
C GLN A 26 36.46 -3.23 -45.35
N GLN A 27 35.30 -3.82 -45.09
CA GLN A 27 34.32 -4.12 -46.13
C GLN A 27 33.73 -2.85 -46.75
N ILE A 28 33.38 -1.86 -45.93
CA ILE A 28 32.90 -0.55 -46.42
C ILE A 28 34.03 0.14 -47.20
N ARG A 29 35.29 0.07 -46.75
CA ARG A 29 36.47 0.56 -47.49
C ARG A 29 36.64 -0.11 -48.84
N ASN A 30 36.47 -1.44 -48.92
CA ASN A 30 36.58 -2.18 -50.17
C ASN A 30 35.46 -1.84 -51.17
N GLN A 31 34.25 -1.57 -50.67
CA GLN A 31 33.10 -1.25 -51.51
C GLN A 31 33.08 0.23 -51.94
N PHE A 32 33.70 1.11 -51.15
CA PHE A 32 33.73 2.55 -51.38
C PHE A 32 35.17 3.12 -51.30
N PRO A 33 36.16 2.62 -52.07
CA PRO A 33 37.59 2.90 -51.86
C PRO A 33 38.04 4.37 -52.03
N GLN A 34 37.23 5.24 -52.66
CA GLN A 34 37.55 6.66 -52.90
C GLN A 34 36.95 7.63 -51.84
N HIS A 35 36.60 7.17 -50.64
CA HIS A 35 35.74 7.92 -49.70
C HIS A 35 36.39 8.24 -48.34
N SER A 36 35.89 9.30 -47.70
CA SER A 36 36.27 9.69 -46.34
C SER A 36 35.46 8.90 -45.29
N TYR A 37 36.18 8.23 -44.40
CA TYR A 37 35.62 7.44 -43.29
C TYR A 37 35.96 8.12 -41.99
N LEU A 38 34.95 8.36 -41.17
CA LEU A 38 35.13 8.88 -39.82
C LEU A 38 34.77 7.78 -38.83
N ILE A 39 35.62 7.59 -37.84
CA ILE A 39 35.27 6.83 -36.65
C ILE A 39 34.68 7.83 -35.65
N ASP A 40 33.76 7.38 -34.79
CA ASP A 40 33.11 8.21 -33.75
C ASP A 40 34.06 9.22 -33.07
N ASP A 41 35.23 8.78 -32.58
CA ASP A 41 36.22 9.64 -31.92
C ASP A 41 36.94 10.65 -32.85
N GLU A 42 36.81 10.51 -34.18
CA GLU A 42 37.41 11.36 -35.22
C GLU A 42 36.39 12.31 -35.88
N TYR A 43 35.11 12.23 -35.51
CA TYR A 43 34.05 13.04 -36.11
C TYR A 43 34.09 14.50 -35.62
N ASN A 44 34.44 15.41 -36.54
CA ASN A 44 34.51 16.85 -36.30
C ASN A 44 33.41 17.61 -37.07
N ASN A 45 32.15 17.18 -36.98
CA ASN A 45 30.99 17.84 -37.64
C ASN A 45 31.13 18.01 -39.17
N GLN A 46 31.92 17.18 -39.83
CA GLN A 46 32.04 17.19 -41.28
C GLN A 46 30.76 16.63 -41.94
N PRO A 47 30.45 17.02 -43.19
CA PRO A 47 29.30 16.47 -43.92
C PRO A 47 29.41 14.95 -44.04
N VAL A 48 28.35 14.24 -43.67
CA VAL A 48 28.24 12.78 -43.74
C VAL A 48 27.01 12.42 -44.56
N ASP A 49 27.14 11.45 -45.46
CA ASP A 49 26.05 11.00 -46.33
C ASP A 49 25.40 9.71 -45.84
N LEU A 50 26.08 8.95 -44.98
CA LEU A 50 25.58 7.69 -44.42
C LEU A 50 26.19 7.46 -43.04
N VAL A 51 25.35 7.08 -42.07
CA VAL A 51 25.80 6.66 -40.74
C VAL A 51 25.62 5.15 -40.62
N VAL A 52 26.68 4.45 -40.24
CA VAL A 52 26.64 3.02 -39.92
C VAL A 52 26.88 2.85 -38.43
N THR A 53 25.94 2.24 -37.72
CA THR A 53 26.09 1.99 -36.27
C THR A 53 26.28 0.51 -36.00
N ILE A 54 27.27 0.15 -35.19
CA ILE A 54 27.52 -1.23 -34.73
C ILE A 54 27.43 -1.28 -33.22
N GLY A 55 26.38 -1.88 -32.68
CA GLY A 55 26.18 -2.01 -31.24
C GLY A 55 24.73 -2.21 -30.84
N GLY A 56 24.35 -1.82 -29.62
CA GLY A 56 22.94 -1.81 -29.18
C GLY A 56 22.29 -0.45 -29.36
N ASP A 57 21.06 -0.29 -28.84
CA ASP A 57 20.25 0.92 -28.96
C ASP A 57 20.98 2.20 -28.48
N GLY A 58 21.79 2.11 -27.42
CA GLY A 58 22.61 3.23 -26.95
C GLY A 58 23.61 3.77 -27.98
N THR A 59 24.04 2.95 -28.94
CA THR A 59 24.92 3.36 -30.06
C THR A 59 24.17 4.22 -31.07
N ILE A 60 22.88 3.91 -31.30
CA ILE A 60 22.01 4.68 -32.19
C ILE A 60 21.67 6.03 -31.53
N LEU A 61 21.39 6.03 -30.23
CA LEU A 61 21.19 7.27 -29.47
C LEU A 61 22.42 8.16 -29.50
N HIS A 62 23.61 7.58 -29.31
CA HIS A 62 24.88 8.29 -29.43
C HIS A 62 25.10 8.86 -30.84
N ALA A 63 24.88 8.07 -31.89
CA ALA A 63 24.96 8.54 -33.27
C ALA A 63 23.93 9.66 -33.57
N SER A 64 22.69 9.52 -33.11
CA SER A 64 21.65 10.55 -33.21
C SER A 64 22.06 11.85 -32.51
N ARG A 65 22.77 11.74 -31.37
CA ARG A 65 23.28 12.88 -30.62
C ARG A 65 24.25 13.73 -31.44
N MET A 66 25.02 13.12 -32.34
CA MET A 66 25.98 13.85 -33.20
C MET A 66 25.29 14.79 -34.20
N PHE A 67 23.97 14.65 -34.40
CA PHE A 67 23.16 15.46 -35.33
C PHE A 67 22.02 16.17 -34.58
N GLN A 68 22.35 16.98 -33.56
CA GLN A 68 21.36 17.73 -32.76
C GLN A 68 20.62 18.80 -33.57
N GLN A 69 21.36 19.59 -34.36
CA GLN A 69 20.86 20.77 -35.10
C GLN A 69 21.05 20.68 -36.62
N THR A 70 21.65 19.59 -37.11
CA THR A 70 21.89 19.36 -38.54
C THR A 70 20.92 18.30 -39.08
N ALA A 71 20.74 18.28 -40.40
CA ALA A 71 19.99 17.23 -41.05
C ALA A 71 20.66 15.87 -40.78
N THR A 72 19.88 14.90 -40.34
CA THR A 72 20.32 13.53 -40.06
C THR A 72 20.55 12.78 -41.37
N PRO A 73 21.76 12.28 -41.65
CA PRO A 73 21.99 11.37 -42.77
C PRO A 73 21.17 10.08 -42.57
N PRO A 74 20.95 9.26 -43.61
CA PRO A 74 20.37 7.94 -43.44
C PRO A 74 21.24 7.04 -42.55
N PHE A 75 20.61 6.25 -41.69
CA PHE A 75 21.26 5.34 -40.76
C PHE A 75 21.13 3.89 -41.24
N VAL A 76 22.20 3.11 -41.13
CA VAL A 76 22.19 1.66 -41.28
C VAL A 76 22.66 1.09 -39.95
N THR A 77 21.77 0.39 -39.25
CA THR A 77 21.99 0.03 -37.84
C THR A 77 22.12 -1.48 -37.67
N PHE A 78 23.27 -1.91 -37.15
CA PHE A 78 23.60 -3.31 -36.86
C PHE A 78 23.60 -3.57 -35.35
N GLY A 79 22.71 -4.46 -34.93
CA GLY A 79 22.58 -4.92 -33.55
C GLY A 79 23.66 -5.93 -33.15
N LYS A 80 24.43 -5.63 -32.10
CA LYS A 80 25.36 -6.58 -31.44
C LYS A 80 24.75 -7.09 -30.13
N GLY A 81 23.92 -8.13 -30.20
CA GLY A 81 23.26 -8.72 -29.02
C GLY A 81 21.86 -9.26 -29.33
N THR A 82 21.13 -9.67 -28.28
CA THR A 82 19.79 -10.28 -28.39
C THR A 82 18.62 -9.33 -28.14
N LEU A 83 18.80 -8.20 -27.41
CA LEU A 83 17.76 -7.17 -27.25
C LEU A 83 18.23 -5.83 -27.82
N GLY A 84 17.72 -5.46 -28.99
CA GLY A 84 17.83 -4.11 -29.55
C GLY A 84 16.51 -3.76 -30.24
N PHE A 85 15.77 -2.82 -29.67
CA PHE A 85 14.46 -2.41 -30.19
C PHE A 85 14.59 -1.39 -31.33
N MET A 86 15.74 -0.71 -31.44
CA MET A 86 15.98 0.34 -32.43
C MET A 86 16.78 -0.15 -33.63
N CYS A 87 17.52 -1.25 -33.52
CA CYS A 87 18.38 -1.79 -34.58
C CYS A 87 17.58 -2.47 -35.71
N ILE A 88 17.93 -2.17 -36.97
CA ILE A 88 17.25 -2.74 -38.14
C ILE A 88 17.83 -4.11 -38.51
N TYR A 89 19.15 -4.24 -38.51
CA TYR A 89 19.83 -5.45 -38.97
C TYR A 89 20.54 -6.15 -37.83
N SER A 90 20.68 -7.48 -37.93
CA SER A 90 21.60 -8.22 -37.09
C SER A 90 23.02 -8.01 -37.62
N LEU A 91 24.02 -8.02 -36.73
CA LEU A 91 25.42 -8.00 -37.15
C LEU A 91 25.78 -9.19 -38.07
N ARG A 92 25.04 -10.30 -37.99
CA ARG A 92 25.23 -11.47 -38.87
C ARG A 92 24.95 -11.16 -40.34
N ASP A 93 24.01 -10.24 -40.59
CA ASP A 93 23.56 -9.88 -41.94
C ASP A 93 24.45 -8.79 -42.55
N GLN A 94 25.49 -8.34 -41.84
CA GLN A 94 26.37 -7.25 -42.25
C GLN A 94 26.90 -7.43 -43.68
N TYR A 95 27.30 -8.65 -44.06
CA TYR A 95 27.92 -8.87 -45.36
C TYR A 95 26.95 -8.62 -46.51
N GLU A 96 25.72 -9.13 -46.39
CA GLU A 96 24.68 -9.00 -47.40
C GLU A 96 24.14 -7.57 -47.48
N VAL A 97 23.85 -6.97 -46.32
CA VAL A 97 23.31 -5.60 -46.23
C VAL A 97 24.32 -4.60 -46.78
N LEU A 98 25.60 -4.73 -46.40
CA LEU A 98 26.66 -3.85 -46.90
C LEU A 98 26.83 -4.01 -48.41
N LYS A 99 26.92 -5.25 -48.92
CA LYS A 99 27.03 -5.54 -50.37
C LYS A 99 25.91 -4.89 -51.19
N ASN A 100 24.70 -4.81 -50.62
CA ASN A 100 23.51 -4.28 -51.29
C ASN A 100 23.17 -2.82 -50.92
N LEU A 101 24.08 -2.05 -50.29
CA LEU A 101 23.82 -0.63 -49.93
C LEU A 101 23.42 0.29 -51.08
N GLN A 102 23.73 -0.11 -52.32
CA GLN A 102 23.43 0.63 -53.55
C GLN A 102 22.12 0.20 -54.22
N THR A 103 21.47 -0.88 -53.76
CA THR A 103 20.17 -1.29 -54.29
C THR A 103 19.05 -0.41 -53.71
N PRO A 104 17.88 -0.32 -54.37
CA PRO A 104 16.72 0.39 -53.81
C PRO A 104 16.40 -0.11 -52.40
N TYR A 105 16.15 0.83 -51.49
CA TYR A 105 15.88 0.56 -50.08
C TYR A 105 14.63 1.29 -49.63
N ASN A 106 14.00 0.75 -48.59
CA ASN A 106 12.92 1.37 -47.87
C ASN A 106 13.47 2.22 -46.71
N ILE A 107 12.69 3.19 -46.25
CA ILE A 107 13.03 4.05 -45.11
C ILE A 107 12.06 3.80 -43.97
N GLU A 108 12.60 3.43 -42.80
CA GLU A 108 11.90 3.49 -41.53
C GLU A 108 12.19 4.84 -40.86
N LEU A 109 11.15 5.64 -40.68
CA LEU A 109 11.27 6.96 -40.06
C LEU A 109 11.12 6.83 -38.54
N LYS A 110 12.11 7.28 -37.79
CA LYS A 110 12.07 7.40 -36.33
C LYS A 110 11.95 8.86 -35.96
N LYS A 111 10.80 9.21 -35.39
CA LYS A 111 10.43 10.57 -35.03
C LYS A 111 11.29 11.09 -33.88
N ARG A 112 11.67 12.36 -33.94
CA ARG A 112 12.39 13.05 -32.87
C ARG A 112 11.58 14.21 -32.31
N ILE A 113 11.81 14.52 -31.04
CA ILE A 113 11.22 15.67 -30.35
C ILE A 113 12.33 16.60 -29.87
N GLN A 114 12.11 17.90 -30.00
CA GLN A 114 13.02 18.96 -29.60
C GLN A 114 12.56 19.57 -28.27
N GLY A 115 13.47 19.67 -27.33
CA GLY A 115 13.30 20.28 -26.02
C GLY A 115 14.02 21.62 -25.92
N SER A 116 13.33 22.60 -25.36
CA SER A 116 13.88 23.92 -25.05
C SER A 116 13.58 24.27 -23.59
N LEU A 117 14.59 24.68 -22.84
CA LEU A 117 14.46 25.11 -21.45
C LEU A 117 14.45 26.64 -21.41
N ASN A 118 13.40 27.24 -20.85
CA ASN A 118 13.23 28.70 -20.76
C ASN A 118 13.41 29.42 -22.10
N GLY A 119 12.91 28.82 -23.18
CA GLY A 119 13.00 29.35 -24.53
C GLY A 119 14.35 29.12 -25.22
N GLN A 120 15.34 28.54 -24.54
CA GLN A 120 16.63 28.18 -25.13
C GLN A 120 16.65 26.72 -25.54
N TYR A 121 17.07 26.45 -26.78
CA TYR A 121 17.27 25.08 -27.26
C TYR A 121 18.25 24.32 -26.37
N VAL A 122 17.90 23.08 -25.96
CA VAL A 122 18.80 22.23 -25.17
C VAL A 122 19.10 20.89 -25.81
N TYR A 123 18.12 20.23 -26.44
CA TYR A 123 18.33 18.88 -26.98
C TYR A 123 17.23 18.45 -27.95
N THR A 124 17.56 17.55 -28.85
CA THR A 124 16.65 16.86 -29.77
C THR A 124 16.69 15.36 -29.47
N ALA A 125 15.70 14.87 -28.74
CA ALA A 125 15.59 13.48 -28.28
C ALA A 125 15.04 12.55 -29.36
N LEU A 126 15.58 11.32 -29.42
CA LEU A 126 15.08 10.24 -30.27
C LEU A 126 14.13 9.31 -29.53
N ASN A 127 14.38 9.05 -28.25
CA ASN A 127 13.52 8.24 -27.40
C ASN A 127 12.61 9.13 -26.57
N ASP A 128 13.16 9.89 -25.62
CA ASP A 128 12.35 10.52 -24.59
C ASP A 128 13.05 11.67 -23.86
N PHE A 129 12.21 12.55 -23.31
CA PHE A 129 12.58 13.43 -22.22
C PHE A 129 11.99 12.87 -20.92
N PHE A 130 12.83 12.68 -19.93
CA PHE A 130 12.44 12.20 -18.62
C PHE A 130 12.67 13.30 -17.57
N ILE A 131 11.58 13.86 -17.05
CA ILE A 131 11.61 14.84 -15.97
C ILE A 131 11.47 14.07 -14.66
N THR A 132 12.41 14.24 -13.73
CA THR A 132 12.44 13.51 -12.46
C THR A 132 12.81 14.40 -11.29
N LYS A 133 12.36 14.03 -10.08
CA LYS A 133 12.80 14.65 -8.82
C LYS A 133 14.29 14.44 -8.50
N GLY A 134 14.98 13.58 -9.26
CA GLY A 134 16.39 13.25 -9.02
C GLY A 134 16.58 12.70 -7.60
N ASN A 135 17.53 13.28 -6.85
CA ASN A 135 17.84 12.89 -5.47
C ASN A 135 16.93 13.56 -4.43
N SER A 136 15.95 14.39 -4.85
CA SER A 136 15.02 15.03 -3.93
C SER A 136 14.16 14.01 -3.20
N ILE A 137 14.01 14.17 -1.88
CA ILE A 137 13.05 13.42 -1.06
C ILE A 137 11.61 13.89 -1.29
N HIS A 138 11.42 15.06 -1.89
CA HIS A 138 10.12 15.64 -2.22
C HIS A 138 9.77 15.38 -3.68
N VAL A 139 8.50 15.02 -3.92
CA VAL A 139 7.92 14.84 -5.25
C VAL A 139 7.87 16.15 -6.02
N VAL A 140 7.98 16.07 -7.35
CA VAL A 140 7.85 17.25 -8.23
C VAL A 140 6.39 17.56 -8.53
N CYS A 141 6.11 18.84 -8.75
CA CYS A 141 4.80 19.33 -9.14
C CYS A 141 4.93 20.04 -10.50
N LEU A 142 4.37 19.43 -11.54
CA LEU A 142 4.55 19.82 -12.94
C LEU A 142 3.21 20.25 -13.53
N ASP A 143 3.11 21.51 -13.96
CA ASP A 143 1.95 22.01 -14.68
C ASP A 143 2.13 21.73 -16.18
N ILE A 144 1.18 21.03 -16.78
CA ILE A 144 1.26 20.53 -18.14
C ILE A 144 0.32 21.32 -19.03
N TYR A 145 0.86 21.86 -20.11
CA TYR A 145 0.12 22.59 -21.14
C TYR A 145 0.31 21.93 -22.50
N VAL A 146 -0.75 21.90 -23.31
CA VAL A 146 -0.71 21.45 -24.71
C VAL A 146 -1.28 22.57 -25.57
N ASN A 147 -0.51 23.05 -26.54
CA ASN A 147 -0.83 24.23 -27.35
C ASN A 147 -1.31 25.40 -26.47
N ASP A 148 -0.51 25.72 -25.45
CA ASP A 148 -0.75 26.78 -24.45
C ASP A 148 -2.04 26.62 -23.60
N THR A 149 -2.77 25.52 -23.76
CA THR A 149 -3.95 25.19 -22.94
C THR A 149 -3.53 24.33 -21.76
N PHE A 150 -3.91 24.72 -20.53
CA PHE A 150 -3.64 23.93 -19.33
C PHE A 150 -4.42 22.61 -19.38
N VAL A 151 -3.70 21.49 -19.28
CA VAL A 151 -4.29 20.14 -19.31
C VAL A 151 -4.47 19.62 -17.89
N THR A 152 -3.40 19.57 -17.12
CA THR A 152 -3.41 19.01 -15.77
C THR A 152 -2.13 19.34 -15.02
N GLN A 153 -2.13 19.06 -13.72
CA GLN A 153 -0.95 19.10 -12.88
C GLN A 153 -0.53 17.68 -12.52
N ALA A 154 0.70 17.30 -12.86
CA ALA A 154 1.30 16.03 -12.47
C ALA A 154 2.10 16.19 -11.17
N ARG A 155 1.68 15.47 -10.12
CA ARG A 155 2.41 15.39 -8.84
C ARG A 155 2.90 13.97 -8.65
N GLY A 156 4.20 13.76 -8.59
CA GLY A 156 4.79 12.42 -8.53
C GLY A 156 6.31 12.44 -8.60
N ASP A 157 6.90 11.28 -8.86
CA ASP A 157 8.36 11.15 -8.97
C ASP A 157 8.90 11.76 -10.27
N GLY A 158 8.06 11.83 -11.31
CA GLY A 158 8.45 12.39 -12.59
C GLY A 158 7.41 12.23 -13.69
N LEU A 159 7.84 12.53 -14.91
CA LEU A 159 7.06 12.51 -16.14
C LEU A 159 7.96 12.12 -17.32
N ILE A 160 7.55 11.12 -18.08
CA ILE A 160 8.20 10.71 -19.33
C ILE A 160 7.42 11.30 -20.50
N ILE A 161 8.14 11.96 -21.41
CA ILE A 161 7.64 12.45 -22.69
C ILE A 161 8.37 11.67 -23.78
N SER A 162 7.72 10.64 -24.30
CA SER A 162 8.34 9.66 -25.18
C SER A 162 7.85 9.80 -26.62
N THR A 163 8.78 9.64 -27.57
CA THR A 163 8.47 9.35 -28.97
C THR A 163 7.95 7.91 -29.11
N PRO A 164 7.46 7.51 -30.29
CA PRO A 164 7.12 6.11 -30.56
C PRO A 164 8.31 5.17 -30.37
N THR A 165 9.52 5.62 -30.71
CA THR A 165 10.76 4.83 -30.57
C THR A 165 11.15 4.64 -29.10
N GLY A 166 10.94 5.65 -28.26
CA GLY A 166 11.17 5.58 -26.81
C GLY A 166 10.07 4.87 -26.02
N SER A 167 8.95 4.49 -26.66
CA SER A 167 7.78 3.89 -25.97
C SER A 167 8.05 2.50 -25.36
N THR A 168 9.25 1.97 -25.57
CA THR A 168 9.75 0.70 -25.04
C THR A 168 10.41 0.89 -23.67
N ALA A 169 10.86 -0.20 -23.03
CA ALA A 169 11.63 -0.17 -21.79
C ALA A 169 11.02 0.69 -20.66
N TYR A 170 11.59 1.89 -20.37
CA TYR A 170 11.22 2.72 -19.22
C TYR A 170 9.80 3.32 -19.34
N CYS A 171 9.41 3.77 -20.54
CA CYS A 171 8.06 4.25 -20.82
C CYS A 171 7.01 3.13 -20.60
N LEU A 172 7.30 1.93 -21.11
CA LEU A 172 6.44 0.76 -20.90
C LEU A 172 6.39 0.33 -19.43
N SER A 173 7.52 0.38 -18.73
CA SER A 173 7.62 0.01 -17.31
C SER A 173 6.85 0.98 -16.40
N ALA A 174 6.74 2.25 -16.78
CA ALA A 174 5.92 3.25 -16.10
C ALA A 174 4.42 3.15 -16.46
N GLY A 175 4.01 2.12 -17.20
CA GLY A 175 2.61 1.87 -17.59
C GLY A 175 2.19 2.54 -18.89
N GLY A 176 3.12 3.12 -19.65
CA GLY A 176 2.88 3.66 -21.00
C GLY A 176 2.62 2.57 -22.04
N PRO A 177 1.97 2.90 -23.18
CA PRO A 177 1.71 1.93 -24.24
C PRO A 177 2.94 1.69 -25.11
N LEU A 178 3.03 0.50 -25.72
CA LEU A 178 3.94 0.24 -26.84
C LEU A 178 3.39 0.88 -28.12
N ILE A 179 4.20 1.70 -28.78
CA ILE A 179 3.78 2.49 -29.94
C ILE A 179 4.61 2.08 -31.16
N GLN A 180 3.92 1.85 -32.27
CA GLN A 180 4.57 1.55 -33.54
C GLN A 180 5.26 2.81 -34.11
N ASN A 181 6.50 2.69 -34.59
CA ASN A 181 7.37 3.82 -34.98
C ASN A 181 6.77 4.79 -36.02
N ARG A 182 5.75 4.40 -36.81
CA ARG A 182 5.12 5.28 -37.80
C ARG A 182 3.94 6.05 -37.26
N VAL A 183 3.40 5.69 -36.10
CA VAL A 183 2.32 6.45 -35.46
C VAL A 183 2.91 7.80 -35.03
N PRO A 184 2.49 8.93 -35.63
CA PRO A 184 3.07 10.22 -35.33
C PRO A 184 2.45 10.76 -34.04
N CYS A 185 2.90 10.26 -32.90
CA CYS A 185 2.42 10.69 -31.59
C CYS A 185 3.54 10.86 -30.56
N ILE A 186 3.19 11.48 -29.44
CA ILE A 186 4.00 11.62 -28.24
C ILE A 186 3.23 10.95 -27.10
N ALA A 187 3.91 10.12 -26.32
CA ALA A 187 3.38 9.54 -25.10
C ALA A 187 3.80 10.37 -23.90
N LEU A 188 2.83 10.74 -23.07
CA LEU A 188 3.03 11.47 -21.83
C LEU A 188 2.67 10.55 -20.66
N VAL A 189 3.67 10.08 -19.93
CA VAL A 189 3.52 8.97 -18.96
C VAL A 189 4.01 9.42 -17.59
N PRO A 190 3.14 9.54 -16.58
CA PRO A 190 3.58 9.89 -15.23
C PRO A 190 4.36 8.74 -14.57
N ILE A 191 5.31 9.10 -13.70
CA ILE A 191 5.99 8.16 -12.81
C ILE A 191 5.51 8.36 -11.38
N CYS A 192 4.99 7.28 -10.79
CA CYS A 192 4.47 7.26 -9.42
C CYS A 192 3.57 8.48 -9.09
N PRO A 193 2.52 8.77 -9.90
CA PRO A 193 1.67 9.92 -9.63
C PRO A 193 0.92 9.74 -8.31
N LEU A 194 0.88 10.78 -7.47
CA LEU A 194 0.11 10.81 -6.23
C LEU A 194 -1.41 10.94 -6.51
N SER A 195 -1.78 11.36 -7.72
CA SER A 195 -3.17 11.37 -8.16
C SER A 195 -3.52 10.09 -8.90
N LEU A 196 -4.58 9.42 -8.47
CA LEU A 196 -5.14 8.24 -9.14
C LEU A 196 -5.79 8.57 -10.50
N SER A 197 -5.99 9.85 -10.83
CA SER A 197 -6.68 10.29 -12.05
C SER A 197 -5.75 10.56 -13.24
N PHE A 198 -4.43 10.69 -13.03
CA PHE A 198 -3.50 11.00 -14.13
C PHE A 198 -2.97 9.70 -14.76
N ARG A 199 -3.49 9.35 -15.93
CA ARG A 199 -3.11 8.18 -16.73
C ARG A 199 -2.22 8.58 -17.92
N PRO A 200 -1.46 7.64 -18.50
CA PRO A 200 -0.74 7.86 -19.75
C PRO A 200 -1.62 8.51 -20.83
N LEU A 201 -1.12 9.56 -21.47
CA LEU A 201 -1.80 10.25 -22.56
C LEU A 201 -1.03 10.07 -23.87
N ILE A 202 -1.74 9.82 -24.95
CA ILE A 202 -1.20 9.85 -26.30
C ILE A 202 -1.65 11.14 -26.96
N LEU A 203 -0.68 11.94 -27.39
CA LEU A 203 -0.90 13.22 -28.04
C LEU A 203 -0.39 13.16 -29.49
N PRO A 204 -1.02 13.87 -30.44
CA PRO A 204 -0.47 14.03 -31.78
C PRO A 204 0.93 14.65 -31.77
N LEU A 205 1.82 14.25 -32.70
CA LEU A 205 3.21 14.73 -32.73
C LEU A 205 3.34 16.22 -33.09
N ASP A 206 2.34 16.81 -33.73
CA ASP A 206 2.32 18.21 -34.18
C ASP A 206 1.96 19.23 -33.08
N VAL A 207 1.64 18.78 -31.86
CA VAL A 207 1.35 19.66 -30.74
C VAL A 207 2.62 20.18 -30.06
N LYS A 208 2.54 21.37 -29.47
CA LYS A 208 3.52 21.90 -28.52
C LYS A 208 3.13 21.45 -27.11
N ILE A 209 4.02 20.80 -26.38
CA ILE A 209 3.83 20.46 -24.96
C ILE A 209 4.73 21.39 -24.14
N SER A 210 4.17 22.08 -23.15
CA SER A 210 4.95 22.93 -22.24
C SER A 210 4.79 22.40 -20.81
N ILE A 211 5.90 22.08 -20.16
CA ILE A 211 5.92 21.60 -18.78
C ILE A 211 6.53 22.70 -17.91
N LYS A 212 5.77 23.20 -16.95
CA LYS A 212 6.25 24.22 -16.00
C LYS A 212 6.45 23.60 -14.63
N MET A 213 7.62 23.82 -14.03
CA MET A 213 7.83 23.48 -12.63
C MET A 213 7.02 24.46 -11.77
N ASN A 214 6.02 23.95 -11.05
CA ASN A 214 5.13 24.79 -10.27
C ASN A 214 5.91 25.59 -9.21
N ALA A 215 5.57 26.86 -9.02
CA ALA A 215 6.24 27.75 -8.06
C ALA A 215 6.22 27.19 -6.61
N ASN A 216 5.17 26.44 -6.26
CA ASN A 216 4.99 25.82 -4.95
C ASN A 216 5.59 24.41 -4.86
N SER A 217 6.29 23.93 -5.90
CA SER A 217 6.95 22.62 -5.87
C SER A 217 8.02 22.61 -4.78
N ARG A 218 7.86 21.74 -3.78
CA ARG A 218 8.83 21.62 -2.68
C ARG A 218 10.17 21.07 -3.15
N GLY A 219 10.17 20.18 -4.14
CA GLY A 219 11.37 19.64 -4.79
C GLY A 219 11.69 20.36 -6.10
N GLU A 220 12.98 20.48 -6.39
CA GLU A 220 13.50 20.74 -7.74
C GLU A 220 13.65 19.41 -8.49
N GLY A 221 13.78 19.48 -9.81
CA GLY A 221 13.95 18.30 -10.65
C GLY A 221 15.12 18.44 -11.61
N VAL A 222 15.26 17.42 -12.44
CA VAL A 222 16.17 17.41 -13.59
C VAL A 222 15.43 16.88 -14.80
N VAL A 223 15.76 17.41 -15.97
CA VAL A 223 15.33 16.88 -17.25
C VAL A 223 16.46 16.03 -17.82
N ILE A 224 16.21 14.75 -18.02
CA ILE A 224 17.13 13.79 -18.63
C ILE A 224 16.70 13.57 -20.07
N CYS A 225 17.61 13.76 -21.01
CA CYS A 225 17.36 13.64 -22.45
C CYS A 225 18.00 12.35 -22.98
N ASP A 226 17.21 11.44 -23.54
CA ASP A 226 17.63 10.11 -24.06
C ASP A 226 18.47 9.27 -23.08
N GLY A 227 18.42 9.57 -21.78
CA GLY A 227 19.30 8.95 -20.77
C GLY A 227 20.78 9.35 -20.87
N GLN A 228 21.13 10.38 -21.65
CA GLN A 228 22.53 10.75 -21.94
C GLN A 228 22.97 12.10 -21.37
N VAL A 229 22.08 13.07 -21.35
CA VAL A 229 22.36 14.44 -20.90
C VAL A 229 21.31 14.83 -19.87
N GLN A 230 21.73 15.58 -18.86
CA GLN A 230 20.83 16.11 -17.83
C GLN A 230 20.93 17.63 -17.77
N TYR A 231 19.79 18.28 -17.51
CA TYR A 231 19.68 19.70 -17.24
C TYR A 231 18.91 19.91 -15.94
N ASP A 232 19.33 20.86 -15.12
CA ASP A 232 18.58 21.26 -13.92
C ASP A 232 17.21 21.82 -14.33
N PHE A 233 16.19 21.50 -13.55
CA PHE A 233 14.83 21.98 -13.78
C PHE A 233 14.23 22.52 -12.47
N LYS A 234 14.35 23.84 -12.30
CA LYS A 234 14.07 24.56 -11.06
C LYS A 234 12.69 25.19 -11.09
N ARG A 235 12.27 25.75 -9.95
CA ARG A 235 10.97 26.41 -9.82
C ARG A 235 10.82 27.53 -10.86
N ASN A 236 9.64 27.61 -11.45
CA ASN A 236 9.28 28.54 -12.53
C ASN A 236 9.96 28.29 -13.87
N ASP A 237 10.84 27.29 -13.99
CA ASP A 237 11.36 26.90 -15.29
C ASP A 237 10.24 26.30 -16.15
N CYS A 238 10.33 26.54 -17.45
CA CYS A 238 9.44 26.01 -18.47
C CYS A 238 10.24 25.18 -19.47
N PHE A 239 9.86 23.91 -19.62
CA PHE A 239 10.43 23.00 -20.60
C PHE A 239 9.44 22.77 -21.74
N ASP A 240 9.75 23.32 -22.90
CA ASP A 240 8.92 23.26 -24.11
C ASP A 240 9.39 22.13 -25.02
N ILE A 241 8.47 21.25 -25.38
CA ILE A 241 8.68 20.14 -26.32
C ILE A 241 7.91 20.41 -27.61
N THR A 242 8.59 20.27 -28.74
CA THR A 242 8.04 20.42 -30.09
C THR A 242 8.54 19.31 -31.01
N PRO A 243 7.85 19.01 -32.12
CA PRO A 243 8.38 18.07 -33.11
C PRO A 243 9.69 18.59 -33.73
N SER A 244 10.66 17.69 -33.91
CA SER A 244 11.89 18.02 -34.64
C SER A 244 11.64 18.01 -36.16
N LYS A 245 12.37 18.86 -36.88
CA LYS A 245 12.44 18.81 -38.35
C LYS A 245 13.42 17.73 -38.87
N ASN A 246 14.25 17.17 -37.99
CA ASN A 246 15.38 16.30 -38.32
C ASN A 246 15.17 14.86 -37.83
N ASP A 247 14.14 14.19 -38.33
CA ASP A 247 13.84 12.78 -38.00
C ASP A 247 14.98 11.83 -38.38
N VAL A 248 15.20 10.75 -37.62
CA VAL A 248 16.19 9.73 -38.00
C VAL A 248 15.59 8.82 -39.08
N ARG A 249 16.29 8.73 -40.22
CA ARG A 249 15.87 7.90 -41.36
C ARG A 249 16.72 6.63 -41.38
N CYS A 250 16.15 5.49 -41.03
CA CYS A 250 16.90 4.24 -41.05
C CYS A 250 16.59 3.45 -42.35
N ARG A 251 17.64 3.04 -43.08
CA ARG A 251 17.49 2.24 -44.30
C ARG A 251 17.14 0.80 -43.95
N THR A 252 16.19 0.22 -44.68
CA THR A 252 15.78 -1.18 -44.55
C THR A 252 15.50 -1.80 -45.92
N THR A 253 15.74 -3.10 -46.06
CA THR A 253 15.45 -3.90 -47.26
C THR A 253 14.09 -4.62 -47.13
N VAL A 254 13.48 -4.58 -45.94
CA VAL A 254 12.19 -5.21 -45.64
C VAL A 254 11.06 -4.21 -45.95
N THR A 255 9.93 -4.68 -46.49
CA THR A 255 8.75 -3.84 -46.74
C THR A 255 8.28 -3.23 -45.41
N PRO A 256 8.31 -1.89 -45.26
CA PRO A 256 8.00 -1.28 -44.00
C PRO A 256 6.46 -1.32 -43.87
N GLY A 257 5.95 -2.07 -42.90
CA GLY A 257 4.51 -2.34 -42.79
C GLY A 257 4.17 -3.33 -41.70
N PHE A 258 4.89 -4.46 -41.63
CA PHE A 258 4.56 -5.55 -40.70
C PHE A 258 5.79 -6.20 -40.04
N GLY A 259 7.00 -5.67 -40.21
CA GLY A 259 8.21 -6.15 -39.52
C GLY A 259 8.16 -5.98 -37.99
N LEU A 260 7.25 -5.13 -37.51
CA LEU A 260 6.90 -5.03 -36.10
C LEU A 260 6.25 -6.33 -35.61
N GLY A 261 5.50 -7.06 -36.43
CA GLY A 261 4.90 -8.34 -36.03
C GLY A 261 5.94 -9.40 -35.71
N HIS A 262 7.02 -9.50 -36.49
CA HIS A 262 8.07 -10.49 -36.26
C HIS A 262 9.06 -10.08 -35.16
N LYS A 263 9.41 -8.79 -35.04
CA LYS A 263 10.31 -8.28 -33.98
C LYS A 263 9.62 -7.90 -32.68
N ILE A 264 8.33 -7.55 -32.67
CA ILE A 264 7.51 -7.55 -31.44
C ILE A 264 7.18 -8.98 -31.10
N ALA A 265 6.80 -9.86 -32.03
CA ALA A 265 6.67 -11.26 -31.65
C ALA A 265 7.99 -11.83 -31.15
N GLU A 266 9.17 -11.43 -31.62
CA GLU A 266 10.47 -11.87 -31.09
C GLU A 266 10.96 -11.09 -29.88
N ASN A 267 10.71 -9.80 -29.71
CA ASN A 267 11.13 -9.03 -28.53
C ASN A 267 10.08 -9.03 -27.42
N VAL A 268 8.79 -9.13 -27.74
CA VAL A 268 7.75 -9.59 -26.82
C VAL A 268 7.88 -11.08 -26.63
N LYS A 269 8.27 -11.95 -27.61
CA LYS A 269 8.71 -13.32 -27.26
C LYS A 269 10.03 -13.33 -26.55
N LEU A 270 10.95 -12.37 -26.61
CA LEU A 270 12.25 -12.50 -25.92
C LEU A 270 12.19 -11.78 -24.57
N GLU A 271 11.38 -10.74 -24.39
CA GLU A 271 10.95 -10.28 -23.07
C GLU A 271 9.99 -11.29 -22.46
N PHE A 272 8.98 -11.79 -23.19
CA PHE A 272 8.20 -12.94 -22.72
C PHE A 272 8.99 -14.22 -22.70
N GLN A 273 10.08 -14.51 -23.40
CA GLN A 273 10.88 -15.77 -23.29
C GLN A 273 12.07 -15.53 -22.40
N ILE A 274 12.44 -14.32 -22.02
CA ILE A 274 13.30 -14.08 -20.86
C ILE A 274 12.42 -14.11 -19.62
N LEU A 275 11.17 -13.64 -19.67
CA LEU A 275 10.20 -13.76 -18.59
C LEU A 275 9.65 -15.19 -18.50
N ILE A 276 9.30 -15.82 -19.61
CA ILE A 276 8.81 -17.20 -19.79
C ILE A 276 9.98 -18.17 -19.82
N ALA A 277 11.22 -17.90 -20.24
CA ALA A 277 12.35 -18.84 -20.04
C ALA A 277 13.15 -18.56 -18.77
N LYS A 278 13.03 -17.40 -18.10
CA LYS A 278 13.32 -17.34 -16.65
C LYS A 278 12.25 -18.11 -15.88
N ARG A 279 10.98 -18.05 -16.30
CA ARG A 279 9.87 -18.78 -15.65
C ARG A 279 9.78 -20.24 -16.09
N LEU A 280 10.19 -20.60 -17.29
CA LEU A 280 10.23 -21.96 -17.89
C LEU A 280 11.56 -22.60 -17.63
N ASN A 281 12.74 -21.96 -17.64
CA ASN A 281 13.91 -22.61 -17.02
C ASN A 281 13.69 -22.77 -15.51
N TYR A 282 13.01 -21.84 -14.83
CA TYR A 282 12.60 -22.05 -13.43
C TYR A 282 11.56 -23.17 -13.27
N ILE A 283 10.63 -23.36 -14.21
CA ILE A 283 9.59 -24.41 -14.18
C ILE A 283 10.12 -25.76 -14.70
N GLN A 284 11.06 -25.77 -15.64
CA GLN A 284 11.60 -26.94 -16.37
C GLN A 284 12.87 -27.46 -15.68
N GLU A 285 13.69 -26.59 -15.05
CA GLU A 285 14.62 -27.05 -14.00
C GLU A 285 13.86 -27.59 -12.79
N LYS A 286 12.71 -27.01 -12.40
CA LYS A 286 11.87 -27.62 -11.35
C LYS A 286 11.30 -28.96 -11.79
N GLN A 287 10.69 -29.06 -12.97
CA GLN A 287 10.04 -30.30 -13.41
C GLN A 287 11.04 -31.46 -13.58
N ASN A 288 12.28 -31.20 -14.02
CA ASN A 288 13.30 -32.25 -14.13
C ASN A 288 14.13 -32.46 -12.85
N LYS A 289 14.25 -31.48 -11.92
CA LYS A 289 14.84 -31.69 -10.57
C LYS A 289 13.87 -32.34 -9.58
N ILE A 290 12.56 -32.30 -9.83
CA ILE A 290 11.52 -32.84 -8.94
C ILE A 290 11.55 -34.37 -8.84
N GLN A 291 12.22 -35.08 -9.74
CA GLN A 291 12.22 -36.56 -9.68
C GLN A 291 13.41 -37.22 -9.00
N ASN A 292 14.54 -36.54 -8.72
CA ASN A 292 15.72 -37.24 -8.15
C ASN A 292 16.59 -36.51 -7.11
N GLN A 293 16.27 -35.31 -6.62
CA GLN A 293 17.08 -34.67 -5.55
C GLN A 293 16.25 -33.97 -4.46
N LEU A 294 15.34 -34.72 -3.83
CA LEU A 294 15.01 -34.49 -2.42
C LEU A 294 16.32 -34.60 -1.61
N PHE A 295 16.80 -33.51 -0.98
CA PHE A 295 17.13 -33.47 0.47
C PHE A 295 17.87 -32.22 0.99
N ILE A 296 18.56 -31.40 0.17
CA ILE A 296 19.63 -30.53 0.74
C ILE A 296 19.45 -29.00 0.66
N TYR A 297 18.65 -28.42 -0.25
CA TYR A 297 18.58 -26.93 -0.38
C TYR A 297 17.41 -26.27 0.35
N TYR A 298 17.23 -26.59 1.63
CA TYR A 298 16.59 -25.67 2.55
C TYR A 298 17.58 -24.51 2.82
N MET A 299 17.07 -23.26 2.82
CA MET A 299 17.67 -22.04 3.39
C MET A 299 18.66 -21.24 2.50
N SER A 300 18.20 -20.09 1.99
CA SER A 300 18.95 -18.81 2.12
C SER A 300 18.24 -17.55 1.62
N ASP A 301 17.23 -17.57 0.73
CA ASP A 301 16.86 -16.32 0.01
C ASP A 301 15.36 -15.98 -0.17
N SER A 302 14.49 -16.31 0.79
CA SER A 302 13.15 -15.69 0.80
C SER A 302 12.74 -15.29 2.21
N SER A 303 12.80 -13.98 2.49
CA SER A 303 12.09 -13.38 3.62
C SER A 303 10.61 -13.75 3.55
N SER A 304 10.03 -14.22 4.66
CA SER A 304 8.59 -14.41 4.76
C SER A 304 7.89 -13.06 4.57
N TYR A 305 6.66 -13.07 4.04
CA TYR A 305 5.80 -11.89 4.00
C TYR A 305 5.55 -11.34 5.41
N PHE A 306 5.57 -12.21 6.41
CA PHE A 306 5.32 -11.87 7.82
C PHE A 306 6.59 -11.44 8.58
N ASP A 307 7.74 -11.35 7.89
CA ASP A 307 8.98 -10.82 8.46
C ASP A 307 8.90 -9.29 8.62
N ILE A 308 8.66 -8.84 9.86
CA ILE A 308 8.63 -7.41 10.24
C ILE A 308 9.96 -7.04 10.90
N GLN A 309 10.63 -5.98 10.41
CA GLN A 309 11.90 -5.49 10.94
C GLN A 309 11.82 -5.22 12.46
N GLY A 310 12.79 -5.72 13.22
CA GLY A 310 12.95 -5.43 14.66
C GLY A 310 12.31 -6.41 15.64
N LYS A 311 11.38 -7.29 15.23
CA LYS A 311 10.79 -8.31 16.13
C LYS A 311 11.53 -9.66 16.00
N GLY A 312 12.15 -10.15 17.06
CA GLY A 312 12.74 -11.50 17.05
C GLY A 312 11.70 -12.63 17.01
N ILE A 313 12.18 -13.87 16.98
CA ILE A 313 11.34 -15.08 17.23
C ILE A 313 10.89 -15.19 18.70
N TRP A 314 11.47 -14.38 19.59
CA TRP A 314 11.22 -14.41 21.02
C TRP A 314 10.41 -13.19 21.47
N GLU A 315 9.39 -13.41 22.28
CA GLU A 315 8.62 -12.36 22.97
C GLU A 315 9.10 -12.19 24.41
N GLN A 316 8.89 -10.99 24.96
CA GLN A 316 9.01 -10.78 26.41
C GLN A 316 7.86 -11.54 27.10
N CYS A 317 8.20 -12.27 28.16
CA CYS A 317 7.25 -13.01 28.95
C CYS A 317 7.22 -12.37 30.34
N GLU A 318 6.10 -11.77 30.72
CA GLU A 318 5.90 -11.19 32.05
C GLU A 318 5.38 -12.24 33.06
N ASN A 319 4.86 -13.37 32.56
CA ASN A 319 4.22 -14.40 33.39
C ASN A 319 5.14 -15.60 33.67
N LYS A 320 5.04 -16.14 34.90
CA LYS A 320 5.59 -17.46 35.28
C LYS A 320 4.66 -18.55 34.74
N LEU A 321 5.22 -19.65 34.20
CA LEU A 321 4.42 -20.84 33.87
C LEU A 321 4.07 -21.62 35.14
N ASN A 322 2.83 -22.10 35.24
CA ASN A 322 2.47 -23.15 36.18
C ASN A 322 2.92 -24.51 35.63
N GLU A 323 3.40 -25.41 36.49
CA GLU A 323 3.89 -26.74 36.05
C GLU A 323 2.78 -27.60 35.43
N GLU A 324 1.53 -27.42 35.87
CA GLU A 324 0.36 -28.15 35.36
C GLU A 324 0.02 -27.82 33.90
N ASP A 325 0.43 -26.64 33.40
CA ASP A 325 0.19 -26.22 32.02
C ASP A 325 1.20 -26.81 31.02
N ILE A 326 2.28 -27.43 31.53
CA ILE A 326 3.36 -27.98 30.71
C ILE A 326 2.97 -29.37 30.20
N LEU A 327 2.65 -29.46 28.91
CA LEU A 327 2.35 -30.74 28.26
C LEU A 327 3.63 -31.53 27.96
N TYR A 328 4.70 -30.86 27.52
CA TYR A 328 5.95 -31.51 27.16
C TYR A 328 7.17 -30.67 27.54
N LYS A 329 8.26 -31.33 27.93
CA LYS A 329 9.60 -30.74 28.10
C LYS A 329 10.57 -31.40 27.12
N GLY A 330 11.53 -30.66 26.60
CA GLY A 330 12.50 -31.19 25.63
C GLY A 330 13.71 -30.31 25.42
N ILE A 331 14.52 -30.65 24.41
CA ILE A 331 15.71 -29.88 23.99
C ILE A 331 15.43 -29.23 22.63
N LEU A 332 15.64 -27.92 22.55
CA LEU A 332 15.67 -27.17 21.29
C LEU A 332 17.09 -26.74 20.98
N GLN A 333 17.42 -26.66 19.70
CA GLN A 333 18.67 -26.05 19.21
C GLN A 333 18.36 -24.69 18.60
N TYR A 334 18.98 -23.65 19.16
CA TYR A 334 18.94 -22.29 18.63
C TYR A 334 20.36 -21.75 18.50
N LEU A 335 20.75 -21.27 17.32
CA LEU A 335 22.14 -20.86 17.02
C LEU A 335 23.17 -21.93 17.45
N ASN A 336 22.88 -23.20 17.17
CA ASN A 336 23.69 -24.37 17.54
C ASN A 336 23.91 -24.60 19.04
N LYS A 337 23.14 -23.93 19.92
CA LYS A 337 23.19 -24.17 21.37
C LYS A 337 21.98 -24.98 21.82
N PRO A 338 22.17 -26.15 22.47
CA PRO A 338 21.06 -26.88 23.07
C PRO A 338 20.50 -26.08 24.24
N THR A 339 19.18 -26.02 24.35
CA THR A 339 18.50 -25.32 25.43
C THR A 339 17.22 -26.06 25.78
N GLN A 340 16.88 -26.14 27.07
CA GLN A 340 15.61 -26.71 27.48
C GLN A 340 14.45 -25.86 27.00
N PHE A 341 13.35 -26.53 26.65
CA PHE A 341 12.11 -25.90 26.27
C PHE A 341 10.92 -26.61 26.92
N CYS A 342 9.82 -25.89 27.09
CA CYS A 342 8.54 -26.48 27.42
C CYS A 342 7.47 -26.06 26.39
N LEU A 343 6.57 -26.99 26.12
CA LEU A 343 5.41 -26.80 25.27
C LEU A 343 4.16 -26.95 26.13
N THR A 344 3.33 -25.92 26.16
CA THR A 344 1.98 -25.99 26.72
C THR A 344 0.99 -26.34 25.61
N GLN A 345 -0.30 -26.46 25.95
CA GLN A 345 -1.36 -26.61 24.95
C GLN A 345 -1.34 -25.48 23.90
N TYR A 346 -0.76 -24.33 24.24
CA TYR A 346 -0.90 -23.13 23.43
C TYR A 346 0.41 -22.43 23.06
N GLU A 347 1.51 -22.67 23.76
CA GLU A 347 2.68 -21.81 23.70
C GLU A 347 3.96 -22.62 23.85
N LEU A 348 5.03 -22.14 23.19
CA LEU A 348 6.33 -22.77 23.21
C LEU A 348 7.33 -21.83 23.89
N PHE A 349 8.01 -22.31 24.91
CA PHE A 349 8.92 -21.52 25.73
C PHE A 349 10.30 -22.14 25.78
N ARG A 350 11.33 -21.28 25.89
CA ARG A 350 12.71 -21.69 26.15
C ARG A 350 13.17 -21.19 27.52
N PHE A 351 13.89 -22.04 28.25
CA PHE A 351 14.60 -21.65 29.47
C PHE A 351 15.92 -20.97 29.13
N LYS A 352 16.21 -19.81 29.71
CA LYS A 352 17.55 -19.20 29.66
C LYS A 352 18.46 -19.82 30.73
N LYS A 353 19.77 -19.60 30.59
CA LYS A 353 20.78 -20.03 31.58
C LYS A 353 20.56 -19.46 32.98
N ASN A 354 19.92 -18.29 33.10
CA ASN A 354 19.56 -17.65 34.36
C ASN A 354 18.19 -18.07 34.91
N GLY A 355 17.55 -19.11 34.33
CA GLY A 355 16.23 -19.60 34.75
C GLY A 355 15.04 -18.85 34.15
N GLU A 356 15.25 -17.73 33.45
CA GLU A 356 14.14 -16.97 32.83
C GLU A 356 13.51 -17.70 31.64
N LEU A 357 12.19 -17.62 31.54
CA LEU A 357 11.42 -18.15 30.40
C LEU A 357 11.30 -17.10 29.28
N LYS A 358 11.47 -17.56 28.04
CA LYS A 358 11.15 -16.77 26.83
C LYS A 358 10.16 -17.50 25.95
N LYS A 359 9.06 -16.85 25.63
CA LYS A 359 8.04 -17.35 24.71
C LYS A 359 8.49 -17.19 23.26
N ILE A 360 8.17 -18.17 22.42
CA ILE A 360 8.28 -18.07 20.97
C ILE A 360 7.02 -17.41 20.42
N GLU A 361 7.20 -16.37 19.61
CA GLU A 361 6.10 -15.77 18.85
C GLU A 361 5.71 -16.73 17.73
N LEU A 362 4.52 -17.34 17.81
CA LEU A 362 4.11 -18.36 16.84
C LEU A 362 3.31 -17.79 15.67
N LEU A 363 2.58 -16.68 15.84
CA LEU A 363 1.59 -16.20 14.86
C LEU A 363 2.23 -15.84 13.52
N THR A 364 3.42 -15.26 13.55
CA THR A 364 4.20 -14.88 12.35
C THR A 364 5.41 -15.78 12.10
N THR A 365 5.50 -16.91 12.80
CA THR A 365 6.58 -17.88 12.61
C THR A 365 6.14 -18.98 11.65
N SER A 366 6.98 -19.28 10.67
CA SER A 366 6.79 -20.41 9.77
C SER A 366 7.19 -21.73 10.44
N ILE A 367 6.43 -22.80 10.18
CA ILE A 367 6.69 -24.15 10.68
C ILE A 367 6.84 -25.15 9.53
N SER A 368 7.77 -26.07 9.66
CA SER A 368 7.92 -27.19 8.73
C SER A 368 8.52 -28.42 9.41
N LEU A 369 8.05 -29.61 9.03
CA LEU A 369 8.70 -30.87 9.40
C LEU A 369 9.89 -31.11 8.45
N LEU A 370 11.12 -31.12 8.97
CA LEU A 370 12.32 -31.34 8.15
C LEU A 370 12.57 -32.83 7.90
N ASN A 371 12.30 -33.63 8.93
CA ASN A 371 12.36 -35.09 8.93
C ASN A 371 11.55 -35.59 10.12
N ASP A 372 11.42 -36.90 10.25
CA ASP A 372 10.61 -37.54 11.30
C ASP A 372 11.00 -37.11 12.72
N ASN A 373 12.20 -36.58 12.94
CA ASN A 373 12.73 -36.25 14.26
C ASN A 373 12.99 -34.74 14.47
N THR A 374 12.65 -33.88 13.51
CA THR A 374 12.98 -32.44 13.58
C THR A 374 11.87 -31.55 13.03
N ILE A 375 11.41 -30.61 13.87
CA ILE A 375 10.58 -29.46 13.44
C ILE A 375 11.49 -28.24 13.30
N LEU A 376 11.32 -27.52 12.20
CA LEU A 376 11.92 -26.21 11.97
C LEU A 376 10.87 -25.12 12.21
N LEU A 377 11.24 -24.14 13.03
CA LEU A 377 10.54 -22.88 13.19
C LEU A 377 11.43 -21.75 12.63
N GLN A 378 10.90 -20.90 11.77
CA GLN A 378 11.67 -19.84 11.13
C GLN A 378 10.92 -18.50 11.09
N LYS A 379 11.62 -17.43 11.48
CA LYS A 379 11.14 -16.03 11.43
C LYS A 379 12.32 -15.06 11.36
N ASN A 380 12.25 -14.03 10.53
CA ASN A 380 13.26 -12.97 10.40
C ASN A 380 14.69 -13.51 10.26
N HIS A 381 14.87 -14.48 9.35
CA HIS A 381 16.13 -15.22 9.12
C HIS A 381 16.68 -16.00 10.33
N LYS A 382 15.95 -16.07 11.45
CA LYS A 382 16.30 -16.88 12.62
C LYS A 382 15.58 -18.22 12.55
N GLN A 383 16.27 -19.26 13.01
CA GLN A 383 15.80 -20.64 12.96
C GLN A 383 15.92 -21.29 14.33
N VAL A 384 14.87 -22.00 14.72
CA VAL A 384 14.81 -22.84 15.91
C VAL A 384 14.50 -24.25 15.45
N PHE A 385 15.31 -25.21 15.89
CA PHE A 385 15.11 -26.63 15.60
C PHE A 385 14.63 -27.33 16.85
N LEU A 386 13.43 -27.89 16.82
CA LEU A 386 12.92 -28.78 17.86
C LEU A 386 13.27 -30.21 17.45
N LYS A 387 14.06 -30.90 18.28
CA LYS A 387 14.53 -32.27 18.01
C LYS A 387 14.03 -33.21 19.10
N SER A 388 13.46 -34.34 18.71
CA SER A 388 12.96 -35.37 19.63
C SER A 388 12.75 -36.69 18.89
N THR A 389 12.17 -37.68 19.58
CA THR A 389 11.77 -38.95 18.97
C THR A 389 10.68 -38.74 17.92
N PRO A 390 10.53 -39.64 16.93
CA PRO A 390 9.53 -39.48 15.88
C PRO A 390 8.10 -39.32 16.40
N GLN A 391 7.80 -40.03 17.48
CA GLN A 391 6.48 -40.00 18.11
C GLN A 391 6.20 -38.65 18.78
N ASN A 392 7.17 -38.09 19.50
CA ASN A 392 7.03 -36.78 20.13
C ASN A 392 6.92 -35.67 19.09
N ILE A 393 7.74 -35.71 18.03
CA ILE A 393 7.72 -34.70 16.97
C ILE A 393 6.37 -34.65 16.25
N LYS A 394 5.78 -35.81 15.92
CA LYS A 394 4.44 -35.85 15.31
C LYS A 394 3.39 -35.19 16.20
N VAL A 395 3.42 -35.50 17.50
CA VAL A 395 2.48 -34.92 18.48
C VAL A 395 2.69 -33.40 18.61
N TRP A 396 3.94 -32.95 18.78
CA TRP A 396 4.26 -31.52 18.91
C TRP A 396 3.91 -30.74 17.65
N PHE A 397 4.18 -31.29 16.47
CA PHE A 397 3.87 -30.64 15.20
C PHE A 397 2.36 -30.40 15.06
N GLU A 398 1.53 -31.43 15.29
CA GLU A 398 0.07 -31.28 15.20
C GLU A 398 -0.50 -30.27 16.21
N GLN A 399 0.11 -30.12 17.39
CA GLN A 399 -0.33 -29.16 18.41
C GLN A 399 0.00 -27.70 18.05
N ILE A 400 1.13 -27.45 17.39
CA ILE A 400 1.64 -26.09 17.18
C ILE A 400 1.30 -25.57 15.77
N LYS A 401 1.18 -26.46 14.77
CA LYS A 401 1.14 -26.05 13.35
C LYS A 401 0.03 -25.06 13.00
N ASN A 402 -1.15 -25.20 13.60
CA ASN A 402 -2.32 -24.33 13.31
C ASN A 402 -2.11 -22.89 13.79
N LYS A 403 -1.17 -22.68 14.72
CA LYS A 403 -0.79 -21.35 15.24
C LYS A 403 0.33 -20.70 14.44
N CYS A 404 1.05 -21.49 13.64
CA CYS A 404 2.15 -21.02 12.81
C CYS A 404 1.67 -20.76 11.38
N ILE A 405 2.57 -20.22 10.57
CA ILE A 405 2.40 -20.18 9.12
C ILE A 405 2.93 -21.51 8.56
N GLN A 406 2.07 -22.23 7.86
CA GLN A 406 2.38 -23.53 7.29
C GLN A 406 2.84 -23.39 5.84
N ASN A 407 3.53 -24.41 5.33
CA ASN A 407 3.99 -24.48 3.95
C ASN A 407 3.26 -25.61 3.22
N ASN A 408 3.37 -25.66 1.89
CA ASN A 408 2.89 -26.79 1.07
C ASN A 408 1.39 -27.08 1.16
N PHE A 409 0.54 -26.05 1.16
CA PHE A 409 -0.93 -26.13 1.20
C PHE A 409 -1.57 -27.28 0.38
N ARG A 410 -1.06 -27.56 -0.82
CA ARG A 410 -1.59 -28.61 -1.72
C ARG A 410 -1.42 -30.04 -1.21
N LEU A 411 -0.58 -30.26 -0.19
CA LEU A 411 -0.47 -31.56 0.48
C LEU A 411 -1.67 -31.85 1.37
N ASP A 412 -2.30 -30.81 1.92
CA ASP A 412 -3.36 -30.93 2.92
C ASP A 412 -4.77 -30.75 2.32
N TYR A 413 -4.89 -30.02 1.19
CA TYR A 413 -6.17 -29.67 0.58
C TYR A 413 -6.18 -29.78 -0.95
N ASP A 414 -7.37 -30.05 -1.49
CA ASP A 414 -7.71 -29.88 -2.90
C ASP A 414 -8.54 -28.60 -3.11
N ILE A 415 -8.27 -27.89 -4.22
CA ILE A 415 -8.94 -26.64 -4.57
C ILE A 415 -10.13 -26.91 -5.50
N GLY A 416 -11.30 -26.40 -5.12
CA GLY A 416 -12.53 -26.44 -5.89
C GLY A 416 -12.92 -25.09 -6.51
N GLU A 417 -14.23 -24.82 -6.59
CA GLU A 417 -14.76 -23.62 -7.27
C GLU A 417 -14.42 -22.29 -6.56
N LEU A 418 -14.38 -21.21 -7.36
CA LEU A 418 -14.33 -19.83 -6.86
C LEU A 418 -15.72 -19.44 -6.30
N ILE A 419 -15.77 -19.08 -5.01
CA ILE A 419 -17.01 -18.72 -4.30
C ILE A 419 -17.08 -17.24 -3.92
N GLY A 420 -15.98 -16.49 -4.04
CA GLY A 420 -15.95 -15.06 -3.81
C GLY A 420 -14.78 -14.38 -4.51
N GLN A 421 -15.00 -13.18 -5.03
CA GLN A 421 -13.96 -12.37 -5.67
C GLN A 421 -13.90 -10.99 -5.00
N GLY A 422 -12.76 -10.70 -4.38
CA GLY A 422 -12.49 -9.42 -3.76
C GLY A 422 -11.45 -8.60 -4.53
N GLN A 423 -11.15 -7.41 -4.03
CA GLN A 423 -10.13 -6.53 -4.61
C GLN A 423 -8.69 -7.05 -4.37
N PHE A 424 -8.44 -7.68 -3.22
CA PHE A 424 -7.11 -8.13 -2.78
C PHE A 424 -6.96 -9.65 -2.70
N ALA A 425 -8.09 -10.35 -2.59
CA ALA A 425 -8.13 -11.78 -2.37
C ALA A 425 -9.30 -12.43 -3.12
N ASN A 426 -9.08 -13.67 -3.53
CA ASN A 426 -10.12 -14.56 -4.06
C ASN A 426 -10.44 -15.62 -3.02
N VAL A 427 -11.70 -16.04 -2.95
CA VAL A 427 -12.17 -17.08 -2.03
C VAL A 427 -12.58 -18.31 -2.83
N TYR A 428 -11.98 -19.45 -2.54
CA TYR A 428 -12.27 -20.74 -3.15
C TYR A 428 -12.86 -21.71 -2.14
N LYS A 429 -13.72 -22.61 -2.58
CA LYS A 429 -14.06 -23.81 -1.81
C LYS A 429 -12.89 -24.79 -1.89
N ILE A 430 -12.58 -25.45 -0.78
CA ILE A 430 -11.50 -26.44 -0.69
C ILE A 430 -11.97 -27.66 0.08
N THR A 431 -11.36 -28.81 -0.19
CA THR A 431 -11.64 -30.08 0.50
C THR A 431 -10.38 -30.58 1.19
N SER A 432 -10.45 -30.88 2.48
CA SER A 432 -9.30 -31.43 3.22
C SER A 432 -9.06 -32.88 2.85
N LYS A 433 -7.81 -33.23 2.57
CA LYS A 433 -7.38 -34.62 2.27
C LYS A 433 -7.38 -35.52 3.50
N LYS A 434 -7.31 -34.93 4.70
CA LYS A 434 -7.26 -35.66 5.97
C LYS A 434 -8.63 -36.23 6.36
N ASN A 435 -9.70 -35.48 6.12
CA ASN A 435 -11.04 -35.83 6.60
C ASN A 435 -12.18 -35.61 5.57
N ASN A 436 -11.85 -35.25 4.33
CA ASN A 436 -12.81 -34.97 3.26
C ASN A 436 -13.85 -33.87 3.58
N GLN A 437 -13.59 -33.01 4.56
CA GLN A 437 -14.47 -31.88 4.89
C GLN A 437 -14.18 -30.66 4.02
N ASN A 438 -15.23 -29.87 3.76
CA ASN A 438 -15.13 -28.66 2.96
C ASN A 438 -14.86 -27.42 3.82
N TYR A 439 -14.01 -26.54 3.31
CA TYR A 439 -13.64 -25.25 3.90
C TYR A 439 -13.65 -24.15 2.84
N ALA A 440 -13.47 -22.90 3.26
CA ALA A 440 -13.20 -21.78 2.37
C ALA A 440 -11.71 -21.38 2.45
N LEU A 441 -11.15 -20.95 1.33
CA LEU A 441 -9.76 -20.55 1.18
C LEU A 441 -9.69 -19.12 0.64
N LYS A 442 -9.31 -18.16 1.48
CA LYS A 442 -9.00 -16.79 1.05
C LYS A 442 -7.54 -16.74 0.60
N VAL A 443 -7.32 -16.46 -0.68
CA VAL A 443 -6.01 -16.45 -1.34
C VAL A 443 -5.63 -15.02 -1.70
N PHE A 444 -4.52 -14.55 -1.13
CA PHE A 444 -3.90 -13.29 -1.49
C PHE A 444 -2.69 -13.53 -2.38
N GLN A 445 -2.57 -12.76 -3.46
CA GLN A 445 -1.39 -12.74 -4.31
C GLN A 445 -0.40 -11.71 -3.79
N LYS A 446 0.81 -12.14 -3.40
CA LYS A 446 1.84 -11.23 -2.85
C LYS A 446 2.22 -10.11 -3.81
N VAL A 447 2.24 -10.40 -5.12
CA VAL A 447 2.50 -9.39 -6.16
C VAL A 447 1.37 -8.37 -6.24
N ALA A 448 0.11 -8.80 -6.15
CA ALA A 448 -1.04 -7.89 -6.17
C ALA A 448 -1.05 -6.98 -4.93
N LEU A 449 -0.73 -7.52 -3.75
CA LEU A 449 -0.61 -6.74 -2.51
C LEU A 449 0.46 -5.65 -2.63
N LYS A 450 1.65 -6.00 -3.16
CA LYS A 450 2.72 -5.02 -3.43
C LYS A 450 2.31 -3.95 -4.44
N ASN A 451 1.66 -4.33 -5.53
CA ASN A 451 1.23 -3.40 -6.59
C ASN A 451 0.17 -2.40 -6.09
N LEU A 452 -0.65 -2.80 -5.13
CA LEU A 452 -1.70 -1.97 -4.54
C LEU A 452 -1.23 -1.21 -3.29
N ASN A 453 0.08 -1.25 -2.98
CA ASN A 453 0.67 -0.65 -1.77
C ASN A 453 -0.01 -1.11 -0.47
N VAL A 454 -0.54 -2.33 -0.44
CA VAL A 454 -1.01 -2.94 0.81
C VAL A 454 0.25 -3.37 1.56
N ASP A 455 0.49 -2.76 2.71
CA ASP A 455 1.64 -3.11 3.52
C ASP A 455 1.50 -4.53 4.09
N ASN A 456 2.64 -5.17 4.36
CA ASN A 456 2.65 -6.50 4.98
C ASN A 456 2.01 -6.48 6.36
N VAL A 457 1.99 -5.30 7.00
CA VAL A 457 1.41 -5.07 8.32
C VAL A 457 -0.10 -5.30 8.31
N SER A 458 -0.83 -4.88 7.27
CA SER A 458 -2.30 -4.99 7.23
C SER A 458 -2.78 -6.44 7.19
N VAL A 459 -2.24 -7.28 6.30
CA VAL A 459 -2.61 -8.72 6.22
C VAL A 459 -2.13 -9.47 7.47
N THR A 460 -0.95 -9.12 8.00
CA THR A 460 -0.47 -9.70 9.26
C THR A 460 -1.39 -9.36 10.42
N LYS A 461 -1.84 -8.10 10.50
CA LYS A 461 -2.76 -7.61 11.52
C LYS A 461 -4.14 -8.28 11.41
N GLU A 462 -4.67 -8.47 10.19
CA GLU A 462 -5.91 -9.22 9.96
C GLU A 462 -5.82 -10.63 10.56
N ILE A 463 -4.77 -11.39 10.25
CA ILE A 463 -4.56 -12.73 10.79
C ILE A 463 -4.38 -12.71 12.31
N GLN A 464 -3.62 -11.76 12.86
CA GLN A 464 -3.43 -11.62 14.31
C GLN A 464 -4.75 -11.37 15.03
N ILE A 465 -5.56 -10.46 14.50
CA ILE A 465 -6.88 -10.15 15.04
C ILE A 465 -7.80 -11.35 14.95
N MET A 466 -7.87 -12.03 13.81
CA MET A 466 -8.75 -13.19 13.67
C MET A 466 -8.33 -14.38 14.53
N ARG A 467 -7.03 -14.55 14.82
CA ARG A 467 -6.53 -15.64 15.69
C ARG A 467 -6.84 -15.44 17.17
N GLN A 468 -6.93 -14.18 17.63
CA GLN A 468 -7.20 -13.87 19.04
C GLN A 468 -8.70 -13.90 19.36
N LEU A 469 -9.57 -13.68 18.37
CA LEU A 469 -11.02 -13.62 18.54
C LEU A 469 -11.62 -15.03 18.53
N LYS A 470 -12.42 -15.33 19.56
CA LYS A 470 -13.12 -16.61 19.74
C LYS A 470 -14.59 -16.35 20.06
N HIS A 471 -15.40 -16.20 19.02
CA HIS A 471 -16.83 -15.93 19.14
C HIS A 471 -17.60 -16.61 18.01
N PRO A 472 -18.80 -17.20 18.24
CA PRO A 472 -19.55 -17.91 17.21
C PRO A 472 -19.97 -17.03 16.02
N GLY A 473 -20.17 -15.74 16.26
CA GLY A 473 -20.47 -14.74 15.22
C GLY A 473 -19.24 -14.14 14.52
N ILE A 474 -18.04 -14.73 14.67
CA ILE A 474 -16.81 -14.32 13.99
C ILE A 474 -16.26 -15.52 13.21
N ILE A 475 -15.81 -15.29 11.96
CA ILE A 475 -15.39 -16.39 11.10
C ILE A 475 -14.18 -17.09 11.71
N LYS A 476 -14.26 -18.42 11.80
CA LYS A 476 -13.17 -19.21 12.31
C LYS A 476 -12.10 -19.37 11.24
N ILE A 477 -10.87 -19.03 11.57
CA ILE A 477 -9.68 -19.42 10.79
C ILE A 477 -9.07 -20.67 11.39
N TYR A 478 -8.75 -21.63 10.53
CA TYR A 478 -8.20 -22.93 10.93
C TYR A 478 -6.69 -22.96 10.75
N GLU A 479 -6.23 -22.55 9.57
CA GLU A 479 -4.83 -22.67 9.17
C GLU A 479 -4.45 -21.50 8.25
N VAL A 480 -3.17 -21.12 8.30
CA VAL A 480 -2.60 -20.09 7.42
C VAL A 480 -1.40 -20.71 6.74
N TYR A 481 -1.37 -20.61 5.41
CA TYR A 481 -0.28 -21.09 4.59
C TYR A 481 0.38 -19.94 3.84
N GLU A 482 1.68 -20.08 3.62
CA GLU A 482 2.46 -19.16 2.82
C GLU A 482 3.35 -19.94 1.85
N ASP A 483 3.41 -19.47 0.60
CA ASP A 483 4.44 -19.90 -0.34
C ASP A 483 5.11 -18.68 -1.00
N LYS A 484 5.86 -18.87 -2.09
CA LYS A 484 6.56 -17.77 -2.75
C LYS A 484 5.62 -16.75 -3.40
N GLU A 485 4.44 -17.15 -3.82
CA GLU A 485 3.52 -16.35 -4.63
C GLU A 485 2.26 -15.95 -3.85
N PHE A 486 1.83 -16.77 -2.89
CA PHE A 486 0.52 -16.65 -2.24
C PHE A 486 0.58 -16.68 -0.71
N ILE A 487 -0.43 -16.05 -0.11
CA ILE A 487 -0.83 -16.24 1.29
C ILE A 487 -2.24 -16.82 1.27
N CYS A 488 -2.45 -17.90 2.01
CA CYS A 488 -3.66 -18.71 1.94
C CYS A 488 -4.23 -18.86 3.36
N ILE A 489 -5.46 -18.38 3.58
CA ILE A 489 -6.15 -18.50 4.87
C ILE A 489 -7.29 -19.51 4.71
N VAL A 490 -7.18 -20.64 5.41
CA VAL A 490 -8.23 -21.65 5.52
C VAL A 490 -9.22 -21.23 6.60
N MET A 491 -10.48 -21.08 6.23
CA MET A 491 -11.55 -20.59 7.08
C MET A 491 -12.80 -21.45 6.98
N GLU A 492 -13.72 -21.25 7.92
CA GLU A 492 -15.03 -21.89 7.91
C GLU A 492 -15.78 -21.58 6.60
N LEU A 493 -16.40 -22.60 6.00
CA LEU A 493 -17.21 -22.44 4.80
C LEU A 493 -18.62 -21.97 5.19
N MET A 494 -19.04 -20.85 4.61
CA MET A 494 -20.36 -20.24 4.87
C MET A 494 -21.33 -20.51 3.72
N GLN A 495 -22.64 -20.49 3.99
CA GLN A 495 -23.63 -20.81 2.96
C GLN A 495 -23.84 -19.66 1.97
N TYR A 496 -24.05 -18.44 2.46
CA TYR A 496 -24.29 -17.26 1.61
C TYR A 496 -23.98 -15.94 2.34
N SER A 497 -23.85 -14.85 1.58
CA SER A 497 -23.62 -13.49 2.09
C SER A 497 -24.93 -12.74 2.29
N MET A 498 -25.00 -11.90 3.34
CA MET A 498 -26.16 -11.04 3.60
C MET A 498 -26.48 -10.10 2.42
N LYS A 499 -25.47 -9.67 1.65
CA LYS A 499 -25.65 -8.85 0.44
C LYS A 499 -26.63 -9.46 -0.57
N GLN A 500 -26.76 -10.79 -0.60
CA GLN A 500 -27.64 -11.48 -1.54
C GLN A 500 -29.13 -11.35 -1.15
N GLN A 501 -29.43 -10.93 0.07
CA GLN A 501 -30.80 -10.66 0.53
C GLN A 501 -31.26 -9.29 0.04
N LYS A 502 -32.12 -9.29 -0.99
CA LYS A 502 -32.70 -8.07 -1.58
C LYS A 502 -34.12 -7.75 -1.07
N LYS A 503 -34.61 -8.48 -0.06
CA LYS A 503 -35.97 -8.33 0.46
C LYS A 503 -35.95 -7.52 1.75
N ARG A 504 -37.06 -6.84 2.01
CA ARG A 504 -37.31 -6.20 3.31
C ARG A 504 -37.53 -7.29 4.35
N HIS A 505 -36.96 -7.10 5.54
CA HIS A 505 -37.16 -7.98 6.68
C HIS A 505 -38.26 -7.43 7.57
N SER A 506 -38.96 -8.32 8.28
CA SER A 506 -39.84 -7.87 9.37
C SER A 506 -39.00 -7.25 10.48
N GLU A 507 -39.61 -6.39 11.29
CA GLU A 507 -38.94 -5.80 12.44
C GLU A 507 -38.38 -6.86 13.40
N HIS A 508 -39.12 -7.96 13.60
CA HIS A 508 -38.66 -9.10 14.40
C HIS A 508 -37.41 -9.76 13.81
N GLN A 509 -37.38 -10.01 12.50
CA GLN A 509 -36.20 -10.56 11.83
C GLN A 509 -35.00 -9.60 11.93
N CYS A 510 -35.25 -8.29 11.78
CA CYS A 510 -34.22 -7.27 11.96
C CYS A 510 -33.66 -7.33 13.38
N ALA A 511 -34.52 -7.40 14.41
CA ALA A 511 -34.09 -7.50 15.80
C ALA A 511 -33.22 -8.75 16.06
N GLN A 512 -33.55 -9.91 15.50
CA GLN A 512 -32.74 -11.13 15.65
C GLN A 512 -31.34 -11.00 15.02
N ILE A 513 -31.27 -10.43 13.81
CA ILE A 513 -30.00 -10.20 13.10
C ILE A 513 -29.16 -9.15 13.83
N MET A 514 -29.79 -8.03 14.20
CA MET A 514 -29.09 -6.93 14.85
C MET A 514 -28.60 -7.30 16.25
N LEU A 515 -29.36 -8.09 17.02
CA LEU A 515 -28.92 -8.56 18.34
C LEU A 515 -27.61 -9.33 18.21
N GLN A 516 -27.56 -10.32 17.31
CA GLN A 516 -26.33 -11.08 17.05
C GLN A 516 -25.18 -10.19 16.58
N LEU A 517 -25.45 -9.21 15.70
CA LEU A 517 -24.43 -8.30 15.21
C LEU A 517 -23.85 -7.47 16.35
N PHE A 518 -24.70 -6.89 17.21
CA PHE A 518 -24.25 -6.10 18.34
C PHE A 518 -23.56 -6.92 19.43
N MET A 519 -23.90 -8.20 19.60
CA MET A 519 -23.14 -9.11 20.47
C MET A 519 -21.71 -9.30 19.96
N VAL A 520 -21.54 -9.49 18.65
CA VAL A 520 -20.20 -9.56 18.03
C VAL A 520 -19.46 -8.24 18.17
N LEU A 521 -20.13 -7.10 17.93
CA LEU A 521 -19.52 -5.78 18.05
C LEU A 521 -19.07 -5.50 19.49
N GLN A 522 -19.91 -5.78 20.48
CA GLN A 522 -19.52 -5.66 21.89
C GLN A 522 -18.29 -6.54 22.17
N TYR A 523 -18.31 -7.80 21.74
CA TYR A 523 -17.19 -8.71 21.95
C TYR A 523 -15.86 -8.15 21.40
N ILE A 524 -15.84 -7.65 20.15
CA ILE A 524 -14.60 -7.09 19.58
C ILE A 524 -14.20 -5.75 20.23
N HIS A 525 -15.18 -4.94 20.64
CA HIS A 525 -14.94 -3.65 21.33
C HIS A 525 -14.35 -3.86 22.73
N ASP A 526 -14.79 -4.90 23.45
CA ASP A 526 -14.23 -5.31 24.75
C ASP A 526 -12.75 -5.75 24.60
N HIS A 527 -12.40 -6.37 23.47
CA HIS A 527 -11.02 -6.71 23.10
C HIS A 527 -10.22 -5.51 22.53
N LYS A 528 -10.76 -4.29 22.62
CA LYS A 528 -10.17 -3.05 22.11
C LYS A 528 -9.88 -3.09 20.61
N ILE A 529 -10.74 -3.74 19.83
CA ILE A 529 -10.64 -3.81 18.36
C ILE A 529 -11.80 -3.03 17.74
N ILE A 530 -11.51 -2.22 16.72
CA ILE A 530 -12.50 -1.54 15.89
C ILE A 530 -12.49 -2.21 14.52
N HIS A 531 -13.65 -2.59 13.99
CA HIS A 531 -13.75 -3.30 12.70
C HIS A 531 -13.59 -2.36 11.49
N ARG A 532 -14.20 -1.17 11.53
CA ARG A 532 -14.12 -0.08 10.51
C ARG A 532 -14.72 -0.38 9.12
N ASP A 533 -15.08 -1.62 8.81
CA ASP A 533 -15.75 -1.98 7.54
C ASP A 533 -16.97 -2.90 7.74
N ILE A 534 -17.85 -2.54 8.69
CA ILE A 534 -19.11 -3.27 8.91
C ILE A 534 -20.09 -2.95 7.78
N LYS A 535 -20.46 -3.97 7.00
CA LYS A 535 -21.39 -3.88 5.85
C LYS A 535 -21.95 -5.27 5.51
N PRO A 536 -23.05 -5.36 4.73
CA PRO A 536 -23.65 -6.64 4.35
C PRO A 536 -22.71 -7.61 3.59
N ASP A 537 -21.74 -7.09 2.84
CA ASP A 537 -20.72 -7.93 2.17
C ASP A 537 -19.87 -8.74 3.15
N ASN A 538 -19.60 -8.17 4.34
CA ASN A 538 -18.72 -8.76 5.36
C ASN A 538 -19.50 -9.54 6.45
N ILE A 539 -20.82 -9.69 6.27
CA ILE A 539 -21.68 -10.50 7.13
C ILE A 539 -22.19 -11.69 6.33
N LEU A 540 -21.86 -12.89 6.80
CA LEU A 540 -22.19 -14.16 6.19
C LEU A 540 -23.18 -14.94 7.04
N TYR A 541 -23.97 -15.79 6.41
CA TYR A 541 -24.89 -16.70 7.07
C TYR A 541 -24.28 -18.09 7.18
N LYS A 542 -24.18 -18.60 8.41
CA LYS A 542 -23.76 -19.99 8.67
C LYS A 542 -24.90 -20.96 8.34
N ASN A 543 -26.10 -20.54 8.70
CA ASN A 543 -27.38 -21.15 8.41
C ASN A 543 -28.43 -20.02 8.34
N GLN A 544 -29.72 -20.33 8.27
CA GLN A 544 -30.78 -19.32 8.13
C GLN A 544 -30.86 -18.30 9.29
N ASP A 545 -30.39 -18.67 10.48
CA ASP A 545 -30.61 -17.89 11.70
C ASP A 545 -29.32 -17.34 12.32
N THR A 546 -28.14 -17.83 11.92
CA THR A 546 -26.85 -17.48 12.52
C THR A 546 -25.98 -16.67 11.57
N ILE A 547 -25.64 -15.45 11.97
CA ILE A 547 -24.74 -14.57 11.23
C ILE A 547 -23.29 -14.66 11.73
N CYS A 548 -22.35 -14.28 10.88
CA CYS A 548 -20.93 -14.32 11.15
C CYS A 548 -20.20 -13.20 10.41
N ILE A 549 -19.29 -12.49 11.07
CA ILE A 549 -18.44 -11.46 10.47
C ILE A 549 -17.14 -12.09 9.94
N CYS A 550 -16.76 -11.80 8.69
CA CYS A 550 -15.65 -12.51 8.03
C CYS A 550 -14.40 -11.71 7.65
N ASP A 551 -14.45 -10.37 7.54
CA ASP A 551 -13.36 -9.59 6.94
C ASP A 551 -12.81 -8.50 7.87
N PHE A 552 -11.68 -8.79 8.52
CA PHE A 552 -10.98 -7.89 9.44
C PHE A 552 -9.83 -7.13 8.75
N GLY A 553 -9.77 -7.08 7.42
CA GLY A 553 -8.68 -6.44 6.68
C GLY A 553 -8.50 -4.95 6.95
N LEU A 554 -9.53 -4.27 7.44
CA LEU A 554 -9.48 -2.87 7.88
C LEU A 554 -9.56 -2.72 9.41
N ALA A 555 -9.56 -3.81 10.18
CA ALA A 555 -9.66 -3.72 11.64
C ALA A 555 -8.38 -3.16 12.27
N ASP A 556 -8.49 -2.52 13.44
CA ASP A 556 -7.35 -2.06 14.22
C ASP A 556 -7.55 -2.20 15.71
N TYR A 557 -6.43 -2.17 16.44
CA TYR A 557 -6.46 -1.99 17.89
C TYR A 557 -6.70 -0.51 18.21
N TYR A 558 -7.71 -0.23 19.03
CA TYR A 558 -7.99 1.11 19.50
C TYR A 558 -6.91 1.57 20.48
N ASN A 559 -6.25 2.68 20.17
CA ASN A 559 -5.29 3.33 21.04
C ASN A 559 -5.64 4.82 21.24
N PRO A 560 -6.22 5.20 22.39
CA PRO A 560 -6.64 6.58 22.66
C PRO A 560 -5.49 7.59 22.72
N MET A 561 -4.25 7.12 22.93
CA MET A 561 -3.05 7.98 23.00
C MET A 561 -2.36 8.15 21.64
N SER A 562 -2.80 7.45 20.60
CA SER A 562 -2.16 7.53 19.28
C SER A 562 -2.60 8.80 18.53
N VAL A 563 -1.64 9.68 18.23
CA VAL A 563 -1.86 10.99 17.56
C VAL A 563 -2.23 10.83 16.06
N TYR A 564 -2.09 9.62 15.49
CA TYR A 564 -2.17 9.34 14.06
C TYR A 564 -3.45 8.60 13.59
N GLN A 565 -4.53 8.54 14.38
CA GLN A 565 -5.74 7.78 14.03
C GLN A 565 -6.62 8.36 12.90
N TYR A 566 -6.05 9.14 11.97
CA TYR A 566 -6.77 9.74 10.86
C TYR A 566 -6.46 9.03 9.53
N GLN A 567 -6.92 7.79 9.39
CA GLN A 567 -7.01 7.16 8.07
C GLN A 567 -8.47 7.04 7.69
N ARG A 568 -8.87 7.76 6.64
CA ARG A 568 -10.17 7.51 6.00
C ARG A 568 -10.15 6.09 5.45
N CYS A 569 -10.91 5.19 6.06
CA CYS A 569 -11.07 3.81 5.63
C CYS A 569 -12.53 3.36 5.77
N GLY A 570 -12.84 2.22 5.17
CA GLY A 570 -14.19 1.65 5.12
C GLY A 570 -14.92 1.97 3.81
N THR A 571 -16.09 1.34 3.65
CA THR A 571 -16.88 1.42 2.42
C THR A 571 -17.85 2.60 2.42
N PRO A 572 -17.77 3.53 1.43
CA PRO A 572 -18.71 4.65 1.32
C PRO A 572 -20.17 4.19 1.35
N GLY A 573 -21.00 4.92 2.10
CA GLY A 573 -22.41 4.58 2.31
C GLY A 573 -22.68 3.84 3.62
N TYR A 574 -21.65 3.33 4.31
CA TYR A 574 -21.75 2.73 5.65
C TYR A 574 -20.90 3.45 6.71
N VAL A 575 -19.82 4.08 6.28
CA VAL A 575 -18.82 4.74 7.15
C VAL A 575 -19.47 5.83 8.01
N ALA A 576 -19.05 5.97 9.27
CA ALA A 576 -19.56 7.03 10.14
C ALA A 576 -19.11 8.44 9.68
N PRO A 577 -19.94 9.49 9.81
CA PRO A 577 -19.59 10.83 9.31
C PRO A 577 -18.29 11.41 9.90
N GLU A 578 -18.01 11.13 11.17
CA GLU A 578 -16.79 11.56 11.85
C GLU A 578 -15.51 11.01 11.20
N VAL A 579 -15.55 9.79 10.63
CA VAL A 579 -14.42 9.19 9.89
C VAL A 579 -14.18 9.95 8.58
N LEU A 580 -15.26 10.35 7.88
CA LEU A 580 -15.15 11.12 6.64
C LEU A 580 -14.75 12.58 6.86
N ARG A 581 -14.95 13.09 8.08
CA ARG A 581 -14.62 14.45 8.53
C ARG A 581 -13.22 14.55 9.16
N ASP A 582 -12.43 13.48 9.12
CA ASP A 582 -11.11 13.38 9.76
C ASP A 582 -11.15 13.76 11.25
N GLN A 583 -12.25 13.42 11.93
CA GLN A 583 -12.40 13.62 13.37
C GLN A 583 -11.88 12.40 14.12
N LYS A 584 -11.52 12.57 15.39
CA LYS A 584 -11.19 11.43 16.25
C LYS A 584 -12.42 10.56 16.41
N TYR A 585 -12.23 9.26 16.31
CA TYR A 585 -13.31 8.29 16.38
C TYR A 585 -12.89 7.09 17.24
N ASP A 586 -13.88 6.39 17.78
CA ASP A 586 -13.73 5.23 18.64
C ASP A 586 -14.55 4.04 18.09
N PHE A 587 -14.82 3.05 18.93
CA PHE A 587 -15.64 1.88 18.62
C PHE A 587 -17.04 2.19 18.08
N LYS A 588 -17.60 3.39 18.36
CA LYS A 588 -18.97 3.76 17.97
C LYS A 588 -19.13 3.95 16.46
N VAL A 589 -18.05 3.97 15.68
CA VAL A 589 -18.13 3.97 14.21
C VAL A 589 -18.73 2.66 13.67
N ASP A 590 -18.48 1.54 14.35
CA ASP A 590 -19.06 0.25 13.98
C ASP A 590 -20.56 0.20 14.32
N VAL A 591 -20.96 0.86 15.42
CA VAL A 591 -22.38 1.01 15.81
C VAL A 591 -23.16 1.79 14.76
N TYR A 592 -22.59 2.88 14.22
CA TYR A 592 -23.20 3.62 13.13
C TYR A 592 -23.38 2.76 11.87
N SER A 593 -22.32 2.04 11.50
CA SER A 593 -22.32 1.15 10.34
C SER A 593 -23.39 0.05 10.47
N ALA A 594 -23.56 -0.52 11.67
CA ALA A 594 -24.65 -1.43 12.00
C ALA A 594 -26.03 -0.76 11.92
N GLY A 595 -26.17 0.50 12.33
CA GLY A 595 -27.40 1.28 12.13
C GLY A 595 -27.79 1.43 10.66
N ILE A 596 -26.81 1.62 9.77
CA ILE A 596 -27.06 1.69 8.32
C ILE A 596 -27.55 0.34 7.79
N ILE A 597 -27.03 -0.77 8.33
CA ILE A 597 -27.52 -2.11 8.02
C ILE A 597 -28.97 -2.27 8.46
N LEU A 598 -29.31 -1.91 9.70
CA LEU A 598 -30.69 -1.96 10.20
C LEU A 598 -31.65 -1.16 9.30
N HIS A 599 -31.29 0.09 8.97
CA HIS A 599 -32.07 0.89 8.02
C HIS A 599 -32.27 0.14 6.69
N THR A 600 -31.20 -0.43 6.15
CA THR A 600 -31.24 -1.14 4.86
C THR A 600 -32.13 -2.38 4.92
N LEU A 601 -32.14 -3.12 6.03
CA LEU A 601 -33.03 -4.28 6.23
C LEU A 601 -34.51 -3.88 6.32
N LEU A 602 -34.81 -2.75 6.98
CA LEU A 602 -36.18 -2.23 7.15
C LEU A 602 -36.76 -1.64 5.84
N VAL A 603 -35.94 -0.90 5.09
CA VAL A 603 -36.36 -0.17 3.88
C VAL A 603 -36.15 -0.99 2.60
N GLY A 604 -35.17 -1.89 2.60
CA GLY A 604 -34.73 -2.65 1.42
C GLY A 604 -33.80 -1.86 0.49
N LYS A 605 -33.40 -0.65 0.86
CA LYS A 605 -32.49 0.24 0.12
C LYS A 605 -31.54 0.95 1.07
N GLN A 606 -30.32 1.19 0.61
CA GLN A 606 -29.29 1.92 1.37
C GLN A 606 -29.66 3.42 1.46
N PRO A 607 -29.49 4.08 2.63
CA PRO A 607 -29.92 5.47 2.84
C PRO A 607 -29.19 6.49 1.96
N PHE A 608 -27.93 6.22 1.60
CA PHE A 608 -27.09 7.13 0.81
C PHE A 608 -26.86 6.66 -0.63
N ALA A 609 -27.71 5.77 -1.15
CA ALA A 609 -27.57 5.25 -2.51
C ALA A 609 -27.66 6.38 -3.56
N ALA A 610 -26.68 6.43 -4.47
CA ALA A 610 -26.63 7.41 -5.55
C ALA A 610 -25.94 6.83 -6.80
N HIS A 611 -26.10 7.49 -7.94
CA HIS A 611 -25.54 7.04 -9.23
C HIS A 611 -24.01 7.15 -9.34
N SER A 612 -23.35 7.91 -8.46
CA SER A 612 -21.89 8.05 -8.44
C SER A 612 -21.34 7.90 -7.03
N GLN A 613 -20.16 7.28 -6.92
CA GLN A 613 -19.49 7.06 -5.63
C GLN A 613 -19.19 8.37 -4.90
N ASN A 614 -18.82 9.43 -5.63
CA ASN A 614 -18.63 10.76 -5.06
C ASN A 614 -19.91 11.31 -4.41
N LYS A 615 -21.07 11.05 -5.01
CA LYS A 615 -22.35 11.48 -4.44
C LYS A 615 -22.72 10.67 -3.20
N VAL A 616 -22.46 9.37 -3.19
CA VAL A 616 -22.62 8.52 -2.00
C VAL A 616 -21.75 9.06 -0.85
N VAL A 617 -20.48 9.35 -1.11
CA VAL A 617 -19.57 9.95 -0.12
C VAL A 617 -20.11 11.29 0.39
N GLN A 618 -20.60 12.16 -0.49
CA GLN A 618 -21.16 13.47 -0.11
C GLN A 618 -22.39 13.33 0.82
N LEU A 619 -23.33 12.46 0.47
CA LEU A 619 -24.54 12.22 1.27
C LEU A 619 -24.18 11.59 2.63
N ASN A 620 -23.29 10.61 2.61
CA ASN A 620 -22.78 9.96 3.82
C ASN A 620 -22.03 10.95 4.72
N TYR A 621 -21.25 11.88 4.15
CA TYR A 621 -20.56 12.94 4.90
C TYR A 621 -21.56 13.87 5.61
N GLN A 622 -22.71 14.14 4.98
CA GLN A 622 -23.79 14.93 5.60
C GLN A 622 -24.50 14.15 6.71
N GLY A 623 -24.63 12.83 6.58
CA GLY A 623 -25.28 11.97 7.57
C GLY A 623 -26.79 12.19 7.70
N LYS A 624 -27.42 12.90 6.76
CA LYS A 624 -28.85 13.19 6.77
C LYS A 624 -29.63 12.01 6.17
N ILE A 625 -30.38 11.31 7.02
CA ILE A 625 -31.19 10.15 6.65
C ILE A 625 -32.66 10.55 6.62
N ASP A 626 -33.36 10.18 5.54
CA ASP A 626 -34.81 10.30 5.45
C ASP A 626 -35.48 9.09 6.10
N TYR A 627 -36.12 9.32 7.24
CA TYR A 627 -36.79 8.27 8.00
C TYR A 627 -38.25 8.04 7.56
N ALA A 628 -38.81 8.85 6.65
CA ALA A 628 -40.22 8.72 6.25
C ALA A 628 -40.53 7.39 5.56
N GLN A 629 -39.52 6.73 4.98
CA GLN A 629 -39.65 5.44 4.30
C GLN A 629 -39.55 4.23 5.25
N VAL A 630 -39.17 4.45 6.51
CA VAL A 630 -39.02 3.40 7.52
C VAL A 630 -40.41 3.01 8.02
N LYS A 631 -40.88 1.81 7.63
CA LYS A 631 -42.12 1.24 8.17
C LYS A 631 -41.76 0.29 9.32
N ALA A 632 -41.67 0.83 10.53
CA ALA A 632 -41.37 0.10 11.76
C ALA A 632 -42.10 0.75 12.95
N SER A 633 -42.08 0.11 14.12
CA SER A 633 -42.60 0.69 15.37
C SER A 633 -41.87 1.99 15.75
N ASP A 634 -42.54 2.85 16.51
CA ASP A 634 -41.93 4.08 17.05
C ASP A 634 -40.68 3.77 17.89
N LEU A 635 -40.69 2.63 18.58
CA LEU A 635 -39.57 2.14 19.38
C LEU A 635 -38.36 1.75 18.50
N CYS A 636 -38.60 1.04 17.40
CA CYS A 636 -37.55 0.72 16.43
C CYS A 636 -37.00 1.97 15.76
N LEU A 637 -37.87 2.92 15.42
CA LEU A 637 -37.46 4.17 14.81
C LEU A 637 -36.63 5.03 15.78
N SER A 638 -37.01 5.08 17.05
CA SER A 638 -36.25 5.74 18.12
C SER A 638 -34.86 5.11 18.28
N PHE A 639 -34.81 3.77 18.34
CA PHE A 639 -33.57 3.01 18.38
C PHE A 639 -32.68 3.28 17.16
N LEU A 640 -33.24 3.24 15.96
CA LEU A 640 -32.51 3.50 14.71
C LEU A 640 -31.89 4.90 14.71
N LYS A 641 -32.62 5.91 15.16
CA LYS A 641 -32.14 7.29 15.28
C LYS A 641 -31.01 7.42 16.30
N SER A 642 -31.05 6.67 17.41
CA SER A 642 -29.99 6.73 18.44
C SER A 642 -28.66 6.16 17.92
N VAL A 643 -28.69 5.00 17.26
CA VAL A 643 -27.48 4.37 16.69
C VAL A 643 -26.95 5.10 15.46
N LEU A 644 -27.80 5.84 14.72
CA LEU A 644 -27.41 6.69 13.59
C LEU A 644 -27.15 8.16 13.97
N SER A 645 -27.01 8.47 15.26
CA SER A 645 -26.65 9.82 15.68
C SER A 645 -25.35 10.28 15.04
N ILE A 646 -25.37 11.49 14.46
CA ILE A 646 -24.20 12.13 13.84
C ILE A 646 -23.17 12.51 14.90
N ASN A 647 -23.60 12.85 16.12
CA ASN A 647 -22.69 13.13 17.22
C ASN A 647 -22.30 11.80 17.90
N PRO A 648 -21.04 11.34 17.78
CA PRO A 648 -20.61 10.07 18.36
C PRO A 648 -20.69 10.05 19.89
N GLN A 649 -20.64 11.20 20.57
CA GLN A 649 -20.71 11.25 22.03
C GLN A 649 -22.06 10.77 22.58
N VAL A 650 -23.15 11.09 21.89
CA VAL A 650 -24.51 10.67 22.28
C VAL A 650 -24.93 9.35 21.61
N ARG A 651 -24.12 8.82 20.68
CA ARG A 651 -24.36 7.50 20.09
C ARG A 651 -24.07 6.45 21.15
N PRO A 652 -24.96 5.45 21.37
CA PRO A 652 -24.70 4.41 22.35
C PRO A 652 -23.53 3.51 21.91
N SER A 653 -22.87 2.92 22.90
CA SER A 653 -21.94 1.80 22.73
C SER A 653 -22.69 0.52 22.36
N ALA A 654 -21.98 -0.49 21.85
CA ALA A 654 -22.58 -1.80 21.57
C ALA A 654 -23.19 -2.45 22.84
N TYR A 655 -22.56 -2.25 24.00
CA TYR A 655 -23.08 -2.70 25.29
C TYR A 655 -24.43 -2.04 25.62
N GLU A 656 -24.52 -0.71 25.55
CA GLU A 656 -25.78 0.01 25.80
C GLU A 656 -26.87 -0.36 24.79
N VAL A 657 -26.49 -0.60 23.53
CA VAL A 657 -27.40 -1.05 22.46
C VAL A 657 -28.04 -2.40 22.81
N LEU A 658 -27.28 -3.37 23.29
CA LEU A 658 -27.83 -4.69 23.63
C LEU A 658 -28.91 -4.61 24.71
N HIS A 659 -28.82 -3.65 25.63
CA HIS A 659 -29.78 -3.45 26.72
C HIS A 659 -30.95 -2.53 26.35
N HIS A 660 -31.06 -2.11 25.09
CA HIS A 660 -32.12 -1.22 24.65
C HIS A 660 -33.48 -1.94 24.62
N GLU A 661 -34.54 -1.27 25.10
CA GLU A 661 -35.89 -1.85 25.21
C GLU A 661 -36.45 -2.41 23.89
N TRP A 662 -35.96 -1.90 22.75
CA TRP A 662 -36.35 -2.37 21.43
C TRP A 662 -36.15 -3.88 21.25
N PHE A 663 -35.02 -4.43 21.70
CA PHE A 663 -34.78 -5.88 21.58
C PHE A 663 -35.73 -6.68 22.46
N ILE A 664 -35.89 -6.26 23.72
CA ILE A 664 -36.73 -6.93 24.71
C ILE A 664 -38.19 -6.97 24.24
N LYS A 665 -38.73 -5.82 23.82
CA LYS A 665 -40.13 -5.69 23.39
C LYS A 665 -40.40 -6.38 22.05
N THR A 666 -39.43 -6.40 21.14
CA THR A 666 -39.62 -6.97 19.79
C THR A 666 -39.45 -8.49 19.79
N LEU A 667 -38.49 -9.03 20.57
CA LEU A 667 -38.18 -10.47 20.60
C LEU A 667 -38.95 -11.21 21.69
N GLY A 668 -39.45 -10.51 22.71
CA GLY A 668 -39.97 -11.06 23.94
C GLY A 668 -38.85 -11.41 24.93
N GLU A 669 -39.07 -11.17 26.23
CA GLU A 669 -38.06 -11.33 27.29
C GLU A 669 -37.37 -12.70 27.25
N SER A 670 -38.15 -13.80 27.24
CA SER A 670 -37.60 -15.15 27.26
C SER A 670 -36.66 -15.43 26.08
N ASN A 671 -37.04 -15.03 24.87
CA ASN A 671 -36.26 -15.25 23.66
C ASN A 671 -35.02 -14.33 23.61
N TYR A 672 -35.17 -13.08 24.06
CA TYR A 672 -34.05 -12.14 24.20
C TYR A 672 -32.95 -12.69 25.12
N PHE A 673 -33.30 -13.14 26.34
CA PHE A 673 -32.32 -13.71 27.26
C PHE A 673 -31.74 -15.03 26.76
N GLN A 674 -32.54 -15.86 26.08
CA GLN A 674 -32.05 -17.10 25.46
C GLN A 674 -31.01 -16.81 24.37
N LEU A 675 -31.26 -15.83 23.49
CA LEU A 675 -30.34 -15.45 22.42
C LEU A 675 -29.04 -14.81 22.95
N LEU A 676 -29.13 -14.03 24.03
CA LEU A 676 -27.96 -13.49 24.71
C LEU A 676 -27.07 -14.59 25.32
N ASN A 677 -27.68 -15.58 25.98
CA ASN A 677 -26.94 -16.64 26.67
C ASN A 677 -26.38 -17.70 25.71
N ASN A 678 -27.10 -18.04 24.63
CA ASN A 678 -26.69 -19.11 23.70
C ASN A 678 -25.41 -18.82 22.90
N ASN A 679 -24.95 -17.56 22.84
CA ASN A 679 -23.71 -17.19 22.14
C ASN A 679 -22.48 -17.05 23.05
N GLY A 680 -22.56 -17.51 24.31
CA GLY A 680 -21.38 -17.67 25.17
C GLY A 680 -21.03 -16.46 26.06
N GLN A 681 -21.94 -15.51 26.27
CA GLN A 681 -21.80 -14.53 27.36
C GLN A 681 -22.66 -14.96 28.56
N GLN A 682 -22.02 -15.28 29.69
CA GLN A 682 -22.71 -15.27 30.99
C GLN A 682 -22.94 -13.81 31.37
N VAL A 683 -24.14 -13.28 31.10
CA VAL A 683 -24.57 -11.99 31.65
C VAL A 683 -25.22 -12.28 32.99
N GLN A 684 -24.58 -11.91 34.10
CA GLN A 684 -25.25 -11.95 35.39
C GLN A 684 -26.35 -10.88 35.43
N PRO A 685 -27.53 -11.17 36.03
CA PRO A 685 -28.55 -10.15 36.23
C PRO A 685 -27.99 -9.03 37.11
N ILE A 686 -28.23 -7.78 36.73
CA ILE A 686 -27.87 -6.60 37.51
C ILE A 686 -28.62 -6.68 38.84
N GLN A 687 -27.90 -6.94 39.95
CA GLN A 687 -28.42 -6.57 41.26
C GLN A 687 -28.43 -5.04 41.35
N PRO A 688 -29.47 -4.42 41.94
CA PRO A 688 -29.58 -2.97 42.02
C PRO A 688 -28.36 -2.41 42.75
N ILE A 689 -27.58 -1.59 42.02
CA ILE A 689 -26.39 -0.88 42.51
C ILE A 689 -26.87 0.23 43.45
N SER A 690 -27.16 -0.11 44.70
CA SER A 690 -27.44 0.85 45.77
C SER A 690 -26.28 1.03 46.75
N LYS A 691 -25.21 0.22 46.65
CA LYS A 691 -24.05 0.30 47.56
C LYS A 691 -22.80 0.97 46.97
N GLU A 692 -22.64 1.03 45.65
CA GLU A 692 -21.44 1.64 45.05
C GLU A 692 -21.57 3.15 44.82
N ILE A 693 -22.80 3.69 44.80
CA ILE A 693 -23.06 5.13 44.74
C ILE A 693 -22.69 5.82 46.07
N GLN A 694 -22.74 5.11 47.20
CA GLN A 694 -22.32 5.67 48.50
C GLN A 694 -20.78 5.79 48.62
N ASN A 695 -20.02 4.91 47.96
CA ASN A 695 -18.56 4.99 47.98
C ASN A 695 -17.99 6.09 47.07
N PHE A 696 -18.69 6.46 45.99
CA PHE A 696 -18.29 7.59 45.15
C PHE A 696 -18.52 8.95 45.81
N GLN A 697 -19.57 9.10 46.63
CA GLN A 697 -19.82 10.33 47.38
C GLN A 697 -18.83 10.52 48.54
N ALA A 698 -18.32 9.44 49.14
CA ALA A 698 -17.29 9.50 50.19
C ALA A 698 -15.90 9.88 49.65
N ILE A 699 -15.55 9.44 48.42
CA ILE A 699 -14.26 9.81 47.79
C ILE A 699 -14.28 11.27 47.34
N GLN A 700 -15.44 11.80 46.95
CA GLN A 700 -15.59 13.19 46.53
C GLN A 700 -15.51 14.17 47.71
N SER A 701 -16.03 13.81 48.90
CA SER A 701 -15.84 14.59 50.11
C SER A 701 -14.42 14.56 50.67
N MET A 702 -13.65 13.50 50.43
CA MET A 702 -12.24 13.41 50.85
C MET A 702 -11.29 14.19 49.93
N MET A 703 -11.69 14.45 48.67
CA MET A 703 -10.90 15.26 47.72
C MET A 703 -11.14 16.77 47.87
N ASP A 704 -12.22 17.19 48.53
CA ASP A 704 -12.52 18.60 48.80
C ASP A 704 -11.87 19.13 50.10
N GLU A 705 -11.32 18.28 50.96
CA GLU A 705 -10.62 18.69 52.21
C GLU A 705 -9.09 18.90 52.05
N GLU A 706 -8.46 18.44 50.95
CA GLU A 706 -7.01 18.63 50.72
C GLU A 706 -6.65 19.89 49.90
N GLN A 707 -7.62 20.75 49.56
CA GLN A 707 -7.36 22.02 48.84
C GLN A 707 -7.25 23.28 49.72
N ASP A 708 -7.36 23.17 51.05
CA ASP A 708 -7.40 24.33 51.96
C ASP A 708 -6.06 24.75 52.59
N GLU A 709 -4.92 24.11 52.29
CA GLU A 709 -3.62 24.48 52.93
C GLU A 709 -2.53 25.10 52.03
N SER A 710 -2.86 25.59 50.82
CA SER A 710 -1.87 26.36 50.03
C SER A 710 -2.35 27.70 49.47
N SER A 711 -3.29 28.33 50.16
CA SER A 711 -3.69 29.72 49.96
C SER A 711 -2.96 30.66 50.94
N ASN A 712 -1.67 30.94 50.70
CA ASN A 712 -1.05 32.17 51.21
C ASN A 712 0.15 32.65 50.37
N SER A 713 -0.13 33.19 49.18
CA SER A 713 0.57 34.38 48.66
C SER A 713 -0.17 34.93 47.44
N LYS A 714 -0.88 36.03 47.67
CA LYS A 714 -1.58 36.84 46.66
C LYS A 714 -0.59 37.49 45.71
N ILE A 715 -0.81 37.38 44.40
CA ILE A 715 -0.64 38.51 43.46
C ILE A 715 -1.85 38.51 42.52
N GLN A 716 -2.69 39.55 42.66
CA GLN A 716 -3.85 39.85 41.82
C GLN A 716 -3.40 40.43 40.48
N ILE A 717 -4.02 40.00 39.38
CA ILE A 717 -4.30 40.88 38.23
C ILE A 717 -5.71 40.53 37.71
N GLU A 718 -6.65 41.45 37.92
CA GLU A 718 -8.02 41.41 37.40
C GLU A 718 -8.05 41.82 35.92
N ILE A 719 -8.88 41.14 35.12
CA ILE A 719 -9.36 41.65 33.83
C ILE A 719 -10.90 41.75 33.94
N PRO A 720 -11.54 42.91 33.69
CA PRO A 720 -12.96 43.09 33.95
C PRO A 720 -13.86 42.45 32.87
N GLN A 721 -14.97 41.85 33.29
CA GLN A 721 -16.09 41.49 32.42
C GLN A 721 -17.03 42.67 32.16
N PRO A 722 -17.71 42.71 30.99
CA PRO A 722 -18.57 43.82 30.60
C PRO A 722 -19.97 43.71 31.23
N THR A 723 -20.40 44.77 31.91
CA THR A 723 -21.78 44.97 32.35
C THR A 723 -22.57 45.79 31.34
N THR A 724 -23.69 45.23 30.88
CA THR A 724 -24.76 45.94 30.18
C THR A 724 -25.61 46.73 31.17
N GLN A 725 -25.82 48.04 30.95
CA GLN A 725 -27.04 48.75 31.36
C GLN A 725 -27.26 50.04 30.53
N HIS A 726 -28.54 50.26 30.22
CA HIS A 726 -29.12 51.23 29.29
C HIS A 726 -28.83 52.72 29.60
N ARG A 727 -28.78 53.56 28.55
CA ARG A 727 -29.55 54.82 28.45
C ARG A 727 -29.52 55.42 27.03
N THR A 728 -30.54 56.23 26.80
CA THR A 728 -31.19 56.65 25.55
C THR A 728 -30.61 57.90 24.87
N ASN A 729 -30.98 58.05 23.59
CA ASN A 729 -31.23 59.26 22.78
C ASN A 729 -30.10 59.90 21.93
N ASN A 730 -30.30 59.77 20.61
CA ASN A 730 -30.38 60.81 19.58
C ASN A 730 -29.49 62.06 19.68
N ASN A 731 -28.52 62.19 18.77
CA ASN A 731 -28.59 63.10 17.60
C ASN A 731 -27.21 63.28 16.95
N GLY A 732 -27.17 63.30 15.62
CA GLY A 732 -26.37 64.28 14.89
C GLY A 732 -25.03 63.85 14.29
N TYR A 733 -25.04 63.77 12.96
CA TYR A 733 -23.98 64.17 12.02
C TYR A 733 -22.73 63.28 11.83
N TYR A 734 -22.62 62.81 10.58
CA TYR A 734 -21.44 62.23 9.95
C TYR A 734 -20.23 63.16 9.99
N GLN A 735 -19.10 62.66 10.52
CA GLN A 735 -17.76 62.77 9.92
C GLN A 735 -16.81 61.85 10.69
N SER A 736 -16.52 60.67 10.15
CA SER A 736 -15.46 59.78 10.67
C SER A 736 -14.25 59.79 9.75
N SER A 737 -13.27 60.57 10.17
CA SER A 737 -11.86 60.39 9.89
C SER A 737 -11.38 58.99 10.35
N ILE A 738 -10.56 58.37 9.50
CA ILE A 738 -9.95 57.05 9.65
C ILE A 738 -9.08 56.97 10.92
N PRO A 739 -9.30 55.99 11.83
CA PRO A 739 -8.31 55.62 12.84
C PRO A 739 -7.44 54.45 12.35
N GLN A 740 -6.14 54.58 12.60
CA GLN A 740 -5.06 53.67 12.22
C GLN A 740 -5.27 52.24 12.75
N GLN A 741 -5.23 51.25 11.85
CA GLN A 741 -5.10 49.84 12.18
C GLN A 741 -3.73 49.57 12.80
N GLN A 742 -3.69 49.20 14.09
CA GLN A 742 -2.51 48.56 14.67
C GLN A 742 -2.38 47.14 14.09
N GLN A 743 -1.16 46.79 13.67
CA GLN A 743 -0.88 45.66 12.79
C GLN A 743 -1.06 44.28 13.46
N PRO A 744 -1.52 43.23 12.73
CA PRO A 744 -1.66 41.85 13.22
C PRO A 744 -0.40 41.19 13.80
N GLN A 745 0.77 41.79 13.56
CA GLN A 745 2.06 41.28 14.01
C GLN A 745 2.27 41.40 15.53
N GLN A 746 1.70 42.41 16.19
CA GLN A 746 1.85 42.56 17.65
C GLN A 746 1.03 41.52 18.44
N GLN A 747 -0.17 41.16 17.97
CA GLN A 747 -0.96 40.09 18.60
C GLN A 747 -0.33 38.70 18.38
N LEU A 748 0.31 38.48 17.23
CA LEU A 748 1.04 37.25 16.96
C LEU A 748 2.29 37.12 17.84
N GLN A 749 3.01 38.22 18.08
CA GLN A 749 4.19 38.21 18.94
C GLN A 749 3.83 37.89 20.40
N ILE A 750 2.76 38.49 20.93
CA ILE A 750 2.27 38.19 22.28
C ILE A 750 1.85 36.71 22.41
N ALA A 751 1.24 36.13 21.38
CA ALA A 751 0.88 34.71 21.37
C ALA A 751 2.13 33.79 21.32
N ILE A 752 3.16 34.16 20.56
CA ILE A 752 4.44 33.43 20.50
C ILE A 752 5.15 33.48 21.86
N ASP A 753 5.21 34.66 22.48
CA ASP A 753 5.89 34.84 23.77
C ASP A 753 5.18 34.03 24.87
N ASN A 754 3.84 34.00 24.89
CA ASN A 754 3.06 33.17 25.80
C ASN A 754 3.27 31.66 25.61
N ILE A 755 3.42 31.20 24.36
CA ILE A 755 3.71 29.79 24.06
C ILE A 755 5.15 29.44 24.48
N GLN A 756 6.11 30.34 24.28
CA GLN A 756 7.49 30.12 24.71
C GLN A 756 7.60 30.05 26.24
N GLU A 757 6.88 30.90 26.97
CA GLU A 757 6.80 30.87 28.43
C GLU A 757 6.18 29.54 28.91
N ALA A 758 5.10 29.07 28.27
CA ALA A 758 4.47 27.79 28.58
C ALA A 758 5.40 26.59 28.33
N ILE A 759 6.18 26.60 27.23
CA ILE A 759 7.18 25.57 26.94
C ILE A 759 8.31 25.58 27.98
N LYS A 760 8.72 26.76 28.44
CA LYS A 760 9.73 26.91 29.50
C LYS A 760 9.24 26.32 30.83
N GLN A 761 7.98 26.57 31.19
CA GLN A 761 7.33 25.99 32.37
C GLN A 761 7.18 24.46 32.28
N ILE A 762 6.85 23.92 31.10
CA ILE A 762 6.78 22.47 30.88
C ILE A 762 8.16 21.82 31.01
N LYS A 763 9.21 22.44 30.44
CA LYS A 763 10.59 21.95 30.57
C LYS A 763 11.09 21.97 32.01
N ILE A 764 10.75 23.00 32.78
CA ILE A 764 11.08 23.06 34.22
C ILE A 764 10.33 21.96 34.98
N LYS A 765 9.03 21.75 34.74
CA LYS A 765 8.26 20.65 35.35
C LYS A 765 8.81 19.27 34.99
N GLN A 766 9.32 19.10 33.77
CA GLN A 766 9.93 17.85 33.33
C GLN A 766 11.30 17.62 33.98
N GLN A 767 12.14 18.66 34.09
CA GLN A 767 13.41 18.59 34.82
C GLN A 767 13.23 18.31 36.31
N VAL A 768 12.20 18.89 36.95
CA VAL A 768 11.87 18.59 38.36
C VAL A 768 11.36 17.15 38.52
N ARG A 769 10.59 16.62 37.55
CA ARG A 769 10.20 15.20 37.54
C ARG A 769 11.40 14.27 37.39
N ASP A 770 12.32 14.60 36.50
CA ASP A 770 13.53 13.80 36.27
C ASP A 770 14.47 13.85 37.48
N LEU A 771 14.60 15.01 38.15
CA LEU A 771 15.34 15.13 39.42
C LEU A 771 14.70 14.32 40.56
N ASN A 772 13.37 14.35 40.68
CA ASN A 772 12.65 13.56 41.69
C ASN A 772 12.79 12.05 41.43
N TYR A 773 12.80 11.64 40.17
CA TYR A 773 13.04 10.25 39.77
C TYR A 773 14.48 9.82 40.08
N LEU A 774 15.47 10.68 39.79
CA LEU A 774 16.87 10.43 40.17
C LEU A 774 17.06 10.36 41.69
N THR A 775 16.36 11.21 42.44
CA THR A 775 16.42 11.25 43.90
C THR A 775 15.80 9.98 44.50
N GLN A 776 14.69 9.48 43.94
CA GLN A 776 14.09 8.20 44.33
C GLN A 776 15.00 7.01 44.01
N MET A 777 15.67 7.02 42.86
CA MET A 777 16.66 6.00 42.49
C MET A 777 17.87 5.98 43.44
N LEU A 778 18.39 7.16 43.82
CA LEU A 778 19.47 7.29 44.80
C LEU A 778 19.04 6.81 46.21
N HIS A 779 17.79 7.08 46.61
CA HIS A 779 17.24 6.58 47.87
C HIS A 779 17.05 5.05 47.90
N MET A 780 16.73 4.43 46.75
CA MET A 780 16.68 2.98 46.64
C MET A 780 18.08 2.34 46.69
N GLN A 781 19.08 2.94 46.05
CA GLN A 781 20.48 2.46 46.14
C GLN A 781 21.08 2.59 47.54
N HIS A 782 20.71 3.61 48.31
CA HIS A 782 21.18 3.76 49.69
C HIS A 782 20.57 2.73 50.66
N LYS A 783 19.35 2.24 50.40
CA LYS A 783 18.71 1.15 51.17
C LYS A 783 19.29 -0.23 50.87
N GLU A 784 19.83 -0.45 49.66
CA GLU A 784 20.51 -1.70 49.31
C GLU A 784 21.95 -1.78 49.86
N MET A 785 22.60 -0.65 50.18
CA MET A 785 23.94 -0.64 50.78
C MET A 785 23.97 -0.62 52.32
N SER A 786 22.84 -0.37 53.00
CA SER A 786 22.77 -0.39 54.48
C SER A 786 22.28 -1.72 55.07
N GLY A 787 22.31 -2.80 54.28
CA GLY A 787 21.91 -4.15 54.67
C GLY A 787 23.03 -5.19 54.54
N ILE A 788 24.29 -4.76 54.48
CA ILE A 788 25.47 -5.61 54.52
C ILE A 788 26.26 -5.22 55.78
N ASP A 789 25.98 -5.94 56.87
CA ASP A 789 26.97 -6.27 57.90
C ASP A 789 27.67 -7.57 57.48
#